data_AF-W9ZDK6-F1
#
_entry.id   AF-W9ZDK6-F1
#
_cell.length_a   1.000
_cell.length_b   1.000
_cell.length_c   1.000
_cell.angle_alpha   90.00
_cell.angle_beta   90.00
_cell.angle_gamma   90.00
#
_symmetry.space_group_name_H-M   'P 1'
#
loop_
_entity.id
_entity.type
_entity.pdbx_description
1 polymer ?
#
loop_
_entity_poly.entity_id
_entity_poly.type
_entity_poly.pdbx_seq_one_letter_code
_entity_poly.pdbx_strand_id
1 'polypeptide(L)'
;MATLNALKKAFKKVSDEAPRKPLNDEEYDDGLSLFAQASGEQTYQKTFIIPQLSELIASLSARDEISVLEIGPGPENVLGHLPAILRKRITKYVALEPSFQYTQSLTRWLSPMEDERPLPSLKHLLVRPATFTPESCKGQNYDVILFCHSLYGMKREEKIIRHTLTMLPKDPLGGMVIISHRGGSLILDNLVCHPIKDDDEAIDSSARFIARYSLTDGKLYKIRQAKWRTICRELAGRDDDRPGHLMLSSTEIMIAMTRHATKLPELTALVPLVPRPYKVKNRQALYNSPAAIVRPLDISQGQSCVRWALANKTSLAILGGGHSDHCLWPNVVSVEMGAFDKVYVVNTPQNADTDCWVVAEAGCKTGDIIKETMPAGVTVTLGSRPSVGAGFWLQGGIGHLARQYGLACDAIVGAVMVDAISGQVLCIGHVPEHNIDHRMPFATNMMRNYLRNYGQPNGHNAEETLANVSRDVSSQYPHGISSDCEGGQMRYGMTTFLCSLEGVSHDSSKGLLLETVDAIELFDKEMTWPTGAIKVLIPATKDGPTPYCYFHLAHGGKAVRNTTPEDTAFGCIDWDLACVFTGVWPREYDGTRISDAVIHWVYRVVNELLPMSKGVYGADLGPDPRDSNLATKAFGPNRRRLVKLKKELDPKNILAYTCPLTLIGLPQMLAILVTSEHGAGKDYCANIWSAVFKVHGYSSADPDRPYKEQHRKSINDFYKNQLKTDPFVAENHFLEVLKENASDVLFITGLTEMASVATLSHLIHDARLIDVRVQAGEATRNLRRWGDDSKFETTYCEEYMYADGIYLLSFNFDNEENGDETVMSFANRSLVPF
;
A
#
# COMPACT_ATOMS: atom_id res chain seq x y z
N MET A 1 31.01 10.84 6.99
CA MET A 1 30.96 11.54 8.29
C MET A 1 30.93 10.51 9.42
N ALA A 2 31.58 10.76 10.57
CA ALA A 2 31.52 9.80 11.68
C ALA A 2 30.23 9.92 12.50
N THR A 3 29.74 8.79 13.02
CA THR A 3 28.54 8.74 13.86
C THR A 3 28.84 9.16 15.31
N LEU A 4 27.84 9.65 16.04
CA LEU A 4 27.95 9.87 17.50
C LEU A 4 28.49 8.63 18.24
N ASN A 5 28.12 7.43 17.80
CA ASN A 5 28.62 6.18 18.38
C ASN A 5 30.09 5.90 18.02
N ALA A 6 30.52 6.22 16.80
CA ALA A 6 31.92 6.12 16.40
C ALA A 6 32.79 7.07 17.25
N LEU A 7 32.33 8.30 17.47
CA LEU A 7 32.96 9.27 18.37
C LEU A 7 33.00 8.79 19.81
N LYS A 8 31.88 8.29 20.35
CA LYS A 8 31.82 7.71 21.69
C LYS A 8 32.80 6.54 21.85
N LYS A 9 32.92 5.66 20.85
CA LYS A 9 33.90 4.57 20.84
C LYS A 9 35.33 5.10 20.76
N ALA A 10 35.59 6.12 19.94
CA ALA A 10 36.89 6.76 19.82
C ALA A 10 37.31 7.44 21.13
N PHE A 11 36.42 8.19 21.78
CA PHE A 11 36.67 8.80 23.09
C PHE A 11 36.99 7.77 24.16
N LYS A 12 36.31 6.61 24.15
CA LYS A 12 36.59 5.49 25.07
C LYS A 12 37.96 4.85 24.84
N LYS A 13 38.48 4.88 23.62
CA LYS A 13 39.82 4.36 23.28
C LYS A 13 40.95 5.29 23.72
N VAL A 14 40.64 6.53 24.13
CA VAL A 14 41.62 7.44 24.75
C VAL A 14 41.95 6.94 26.16
N SER A 15 42.91 6.01 26.23
CA SER A 15 43.55 5.57 27.47
C SER A 15 44.13 6.78 28.20
N ASP A 16 43.92 6.83 29.53
CA ASP A 16 44.68 7.53 30.58
C ASP A 16 43.84 7.51 31.90
N GLU A 17 44.47 7.28 33.06
CA GLU A 17 43.88 6.94 34.39
C GLU A 17 43.02 8.03 35.07
N ALA A 18 42.49 9.02 34.35
CA ALA A 18 41.71 10.09 34.95
C ALA A 18 40.35 9.57 35.51
N PRO A 19 40.01 9.87 36.79
CA PRO A 19 38.73 9.51 37.41
C PRO A 19 37.54 10.06 36.62
N ARG A 20 36.49 9.24 36.49
CA ARG A 20 35.24 9.60 35.81
C ARG A 20 34.16 9.91 36.84
N LYS A 21 33.45 11.03 36.67
CA LYS A 21 32.21 11.33 37.39
C LYS A 21 31.03 11.35 36.41
N PRO A 22 29.81 10.91 36.81
CA PRO A 22 28.60 11.20 36.04
C PRO A 22 28.48 12.70 35.78
N LEU A 23 27.83 13.08 34.67
CA LEU A 23 27.49 14.49 34.43
C LEU A 23 26.57 14.96 35.56
N ASN A 24 26.80 16.16 36.08
CA ASN A 24 25.79 16.84 36.89
C ASN A 24 24.73 17.47 35.96
N ASP A 25 23.64 17.98 36.55
CA ASP A 25 22.51 18.50 35.79
C ASP A 25 22.90 19.70 34.91
N GLU A 26 23.79 20.58 35.40
CA GLU A 26 24.30 21.75 34.66
C GLU A 26 25.17 21.34 33.46
N GLU A 27 26.10 20.39 33.63
CA GLU A 27 26.95 19.84 32.57
C GLU A 27 26.12 19.08 31.51
N TYR A 28 24.99 18.49 31.90
CA TYR A 28 24.07 17.84 30.98
C TYR A 28 23.25 18.87 30.19
N ASP A 29 22.70 19.87 30.88
CA ASP A 29 21.91 20.96 30.30
C ASP A 29 22.73 21.76 29.28
N ASP A 30 23.98 22.12 29.61
CA ASP A 30 24.90 22.80 28.68
C ASP A 30 25.15 21.98 27.41
N GLY A 31 25.38 20.67 27.60
CA GLY A 31 25.60 19.74 26.50
C GLY A 31 24.36 19.61 25.60
N LEU A 32 23.18 19.42 26.19
CA LEU A 32 21.93 19.29 25.46
C LEU A 32 21.55 20.59 24.73
N SER A 33 21.77 21.74 25.37
CA SER A 33 21.48 23.07 24.80
C SER A 33 22.29 23.35 23.54
N LEU A 34 23.54 22.90 23.47
CA LEU A 34 24.37 23.02 22.26
C LEU A 34 23.84 22.16 21.11
N PHE A 35 23.30 20.98 21.39
CA PHE A 35 22.61 20.16 20.39
C PHE A 35 21.26 20.74 19.98
N ALA A 36 20.61 21.52 20.86
CA ALA A 36 19.31 22.15 20.64
C ALA A 36 19.39 23.49 19.87
N GLN A 37 20.39 24.31 20.15
CA GLN A 37 20.59 25.64 19.53
C GLN A 37 21.12 25.58 18.09
N ALA A 38 21.69 24.45 17.67
CA ALA A 38 22.00 24.25 16.27
C ALA A 38 20.67 24.24 15.48
N SER A 39 20.55 25.13 14.49
CA SER A 39 19.34 25.43 13.68
C SER A 39 18.63 24.24 12.99
N GLY A 40 19.04 23.00 13.27
CA GLY A 40 18.43 21.76 12.83
C GLY A 40 17.38 21.15 13.77
N GLU A 41 17.24 21.52 15.05
CA GLU A 41 16.29 20.83 15.95
C GLU A 41 14.81 21.10 15.61
N GLN A 42 14.44 22.35 15.26
CA GLN A 42 13.08 22.64 14.76
C GLN A 42 12.79 21.93 13.42
N THR A 43 13.81 21.77 12.58
CA THR A 43 13.69 21.04 11.31
C THR A 43 13.56 19.54 11.58
N TYR A 44 14.37 18.97 12.48
CA TYR A 44 14.39 17.55 12.88
C TYR A 44 13.08 17.10 13.52
N GLN A 45 12.57 17.86 14.49
CA GLN A 45 11.27 17.59 15.08
C GLN A 45 10.20 17.60 13.99
N LYS A 46 10.15 18.64 13.15
CA LYS A 46 9.14 18.77 12.08
C LYS A 46 9.27 17.75 10.93
N THR A 47 10.48 17.31 10.57
CA THR A 47 10.72 16.45 9.39
C THR A 47 10.80 14.97 9.71
N PHE A 48 11.17 14.58 10.94
CA PHE A 48 11.34 13.17 11.32
C PHE A 48 10.44 12.74 12.47
N ILE A 49 10.55 13.36 13.66
CA ILE A 49 9.81 12.90 14.85
C ILE A 49 8.30 13.09 14.66
N ILE A 50 7.86 14.28 14.26
CA ILE A 50 6.43 14.61 14.21
C ILE A 50 5.66 13.78 13.17
N PRO A 51 6.13 13.59 11.92
CA PRO A 51 5.44 12.74 10.96
C PRO A 51 5.28 11.29 11.44
N GLN A 52 6.37 10.66 11.91
CA GLN A 52 6.35 9.27 12.38
C GLN A 52 5.49 9.10 13.64
N LEU A 53 5.63 10.00 14.61
CA LEU A 53 4.84 9.96 15.83
C LEU A 53 3.36 10.24 15.55
N SER A 54 3.05 11.09 14.55
CA SER A 54 1.68 11.31 14.09
C SER A 54 1.07 10.05 13.49
N GLU A 55 1.81 9.33 12.65
CA GLU A 55 1.36 8.06 12.06
C GLU A 55 1.13 6.99 13.14
N LEU A 56 2.09 6.84 14.06
CA LEU A 56 1.98 5.89 15.17
C LEU A 56 0.77 6.19 16.07
N ILE A 57 0.58 7.45 16.46
CA ILE A 57 -0.57 7.83 17.31
C ILE A 57 -1.89 7.78 16.51
N ALA A 58 -1.87 8.07 15.22
CA ALA A 58 -3.03 7.89 14.34
C ALA A 58 -3.43 6.42 14.24
N SER A 59 -2.46 5.49 14.23
CA SER A 59 -2.72 4.04 14.15
C SER A 59 -3.51 3.49 15.36
N LEU A 60 -3.52 4.20 16.49
CA LEU A 60 -4.39 3.91 17.64
C LEU A 60 -5.86 4.32 17.41
N SER A 61 -6.29 4.40 16.14
CA SER A 61 -7.46 5.14 15.62
C SER A 61 -8.80 4.85 16.30
N ALA A 62 -8.95 3.70 16.95
CA ALA A 62 -10.19 3.32 17.62
C ALA A 62 -10.41 3.93 19.02
N ARG A 63 -9.49 4.76 19.55
CA ARG A 63 -9.59 5.36 20.89
C ARG A 63 -9.81 6.87 20.85
N ASP A 64 -10.91 7.33 21.43
CA ASP A 64 -11.17 8.77 21.58
C ASP A 64 -10.28 9.43 22.64
N GLU A 65 -9.84 8.65 23.63
CA GLU A 65 -8.99 9.10 24.73
C GLU A 65 -7.69 8.28 24.81
N ILE A 66 -6.56 8.98 24.81
CA ILE A 66 -5.21 8.41 24.85
C ILE A 66 -4.51 8.87 26.13
N SER A 67 -3.94 7.89 26.83
CA SER A 67 -3.06 8.11 27.98
C SER A 67 -1.59 7.92 27.61
N VAL A 68 -0.76 8.89 27.97
CA VAL A 68 0.66 8.91 27.62
C VAL A 68 1.53 8.97 28.88
N LEU A 69 2.57 8.14 28.90
CA LEU A 69 3.71 8.23 29.80
C LEU A 69 4.93 8.62 28.99
N GLU A 70 5.48 9.80 29.22
CA GLU A 70 6.71 10.27 28.59
C GLU A 70 7.87 10.22 29.58
N ILE A 71 8.99 9.64 29.15
CA ILE A 71 10.18 9.41 29.97
C ILE A 71 11.33 10.19 29.34
N GLY A 72 11.88 11.15 30.08
CA GLY A 72 12.91 12.07 29.61
C GLY A 72 12.44 13.09 28.55
N PRO A 73 11.28 13.75 28.69
CA PRO A 73 10.76 14.71 27.70
C PRO A 73 11.67 15.94 27.49
N GLY A 74 12.52 16.31 28.45
CA GLY A 74 13.24 17.58 28.42
C GLY A 74 12.33 18.79 28.69
N PRO A 75 12.72 20.00 28.23
CA PRO A 75 12.04 21.25 28.59
C PRO A 75 10.70 21.49 27.87
N GLU A 76 10.47 20.86 26.71
CA GLU A 76 9.24 20.94 25.91
C GLU A 76 8.89 19.53 25.41
N ASN A 77 7.60 19.17 25.33
CA ASN A 77 7.24 17.84 24.84
C ASN A 77 7.03 17.83 23.32
N VAL A 78 7.36 16.68 22.70
CA VAL A 78 7.18 16.50 21.25
C VAL A 78 5.70 16.36 20.85
N LEU A 79 4.83 15.96 21.79
CA LEU A 79 3.41 15.69 21.52
C LEU A 79 2.60 16.96 21.22
N GLY A 80 2.97 18.11 21.77
CA GLY A 80 2.26 19.37 21.52
C GLY A 80 2.47 19.94 20.11
N HIS A 81 3.38 19.36 19.32
CA HIS A 81 3.58 19.70 17.92
C HIS A 81 2.85 18.78 16.93
N LEU A 82 2.11 17.79 17.42
CA LEU A 82 1.30 16.90 16.58
C LEU A 82 0.13 17.65 15.91
N PRO A 83 -0.46 17.11 14.82
CA PRO A 83 -1.71 17.62 14.25
C PRO A 83 -2.80 17.77 15.32
N ALA A 84 -3.57 18.86 15.24
CA ALA A 84 -4.55 19.24 16.27
C ALA A 84 -5.57 18.13 16.60
N ILE A 85 -5.96 17.33 15.60
CA ILE A 85 -6.87 16.18 15.77
C ILE A 85 -6.28 15.15 16.73
N LEU A 86 -4.97 14.86 16.63
CA LEU A 86 -4.29 13.91 17.51
C LEU A 86 -4.06 14.50 18.90
N ARG A 87 -3.67 15.78 18.98
CA ARG A 87 -3.48 16.49 20.27
C ARG A 87 -4.76 16.47 21.12
N LYS A 88 -5.93 16.60 20.48
CA LYS A 88 -7.24 16.53 21.14
C LYS A 88 -7.58 15.16 21.73
N ARG A 89 -6.92 14.08 21.30
CA ARG A 89 -7.17 12.72 21.83
C ARG A 89 -6.37 12.45 23.10
N ILE A 90 -5.33 13.23 23.40
CA ILE A 90 -4.49 13.02 24.60
C ILE A 90 -5.19 13.64 25.82
N THR A 91 -5.75 12.80 26.68
CA THR A 91 -6.51 13.24 27.88
C THR A 91 -5.78 13.00 29.19
N LYS A 92 -4.79 12.09 29.21
CA LYS A 92 -3.91 11.84 30.37
C LYS A 92 -2.44 11.89 29.95
N TYR A 93 -1.65 12.71 30.63
CA TYR A 93 -0.22 12.85 30.37
C TYR A 93 0.57 12.78 31.67
N VAL A 94 1.54 11.87 31.71
CA VAL A 94 2.48 11.72 32.82
C VAL A 94 3.90 11.83 32.28
N ALA A 95 4.72 12.68 32.89
CA ALA A 95 6.12 12.86 32.51
C ALA A 95 7.05 12.53 33.68
N LEU A 96 8.09 11.74 33.40
CA LEU A 96 9.19 11.42 34.31
C LEU A 96 10.47 12.00 33.74
N GLU A 97 10.86 13.16 34.26
CA GLU A 97 12.02 13.92 33.80
C GLU A 97 13.03 14.00 34.95
N PRO A 98 14.26 13.47 34.83
CA PRO A 98 15.24 13.54 35.92
C PRO A 98 15.61 14.99 36.32
N SER A 99 15.66 15.92 35.37
CA SER A 99 16.02 17.32 35.65
C SER A 99 14.86 18.09 36.29
N PHE A 100 15.12 18.66 37.48
CA PHE A 100 14.15 19.51 38.15
C PHE A 100 13.86 20.80 37.36
N GLN A 101 14.88 21.35 36.70
CA GLN A 101 14.75 22.54 35.88
C GLN A 101 13.86 22.28 34.65
N TYR A 102 14.06 21.16 33.96
CA TYR A 102 13.21 20.76 32.84
C TYR A 102 11.79 20.42 33.26
N THR A 103 11.61 19.81 34.44
CA THR A 103 10.29 19.61 35.02
C THR A 103 9.53 20.94 35.17
N GLN A 104 10.19 22.01 35.62
CA GLN A 104 9.57 23.33 35.70
C GLN A 104 9.26 23.93 34.34
N SER A 105 10.21 23.89 33.39
CA SER A 105 10.02 24.40 32.03
C SER A 105 8.86 23.70 31.32
N LEU A 106 8.84 22.37 31.37
CA LEU A 106 7.79 21.55 30.77
C LEU A 106 6.42 21.83 31.38
N THR A 107 6.36 22.02 32.70
CA THR A 107 5.10 22.36 33.39
C THR A 107 4.56 23.71 32.93
N ARG A 108 5.43 24.73 32.79
CA ARG A 108 5.04 26.05 32.26
C ARG A 108 4.57 25.95 30.81
N TRP A 109 5.28 25.17 29.99
CA TRP A 109 4.95 24.98 28.59
C TRP A 109 3.61 24.26 28.39
N LEU A 110 3.32 23.23 29.18
CA LEU A 110 2.04 22.49 29.12
C LEU A 110 0.83 23.29 29.62
N SER A 111 1.06 24.32 30.42
CA SER A 111 0.04 25.21 30.97
C SER A 111 0.37 26.67 30.65
N PRO A 112 0.35 27.06 29.36
CA PRO A 112 0.69 28.42 28.96
C PRO A 112 -0.33 29.41 29.51
N MET A 113 0.11 30.65 29.69
CA MET A 113 -0.75 31.77 30.12
C MET A 113 -1.64 32.31 28.98
N GLU A 114 -1.39 31.91 27.73
CA GLU A 114 -2.09 32.33 26.50
C GLU A 114 -3.11 31.28 26.01
N ASP A 115 -3.94 31.67 25.03
CA ASP A 115 -5.18 30.96 24.64
C ASP A 115 -4.99 29.58 23.99
N GLU A 116 -3.81 29.23 23.45
CA GLU A 116 -3.59 27.91 22.83
C GLU A 116 -2.76 26.97 23.71
N ARG A 117 -3.42 25.99 24.35
CA ARG A 117 -2.74 24.92 25.07
C ARG A 117 -2.13 23.89 24.11
N PRO A 118 -0.90 23.39 24.36
CA PRO A 118 -0.30 22.35 23.53
C PRO A 118 -1.14 21.06 23.50
N LEU A 119 -1.71 20.65 24.64
CA LEU A 119 -2.63 19.51 24.75
C LEU A 119 -4.01 20.00 25.21
N PRO A 120 -4.92 20.31 24.28
CA PRO A 120 -6.16 21.05 24.60
C PRO A 120 -7.17 20.23 25.42
N SER A 121 -7.17 18.90 25.31
CA SER A 121 -8.15 18.01 25.97
C SER A 121 -7.63 17.37 27.27
N LEU A 122 -6.54 17.91 27.83
CA LEU A 122 -5.85 17.28 28.95
C LEU A 122 -6.69 17.37 30.25
N LYS A 123 -7.10 16.21 30.77
CA LYS A 123 -7.85 16.04 32.02
C LYS A 123 -6.94 15.74 33.21
N HIS A 124 -5.84 15.03 32.95
CA HIS A 124 -4.88 14.61 33.97
C HIS A 124 -3.45 14.92 33.54
N LEU A 125 -2.75 15.73 34.34
CA LEU A 125 -1.35 16.12 34.14
C LEU A 125 -0.54 15.77 35.39
N LEU A 126 0.60 15.11 35.21
CA LEU A 126 1.56 14.87 36.27
C LEU A 126 2.98 14.89 35.73
N VAL A 127 3.79 15.87 36.14
CA VAL A 127 5.23 15.94 35.81
C VAL A 127 6.01 15.72 37.11
N ARG A 128 6.99 14.81 37.11
CA ARG A 128 7.81 14.50 38.29
C ARG A 128 9.31 14.57 37.98
N PRO A 129 10.11 15.18 38.89
CA PRO A 129 11.57 15.16 38.82
C PRO A 129 12.09 13.78 39.22
N ALA A 130 12.06 12.80 38.32
CA ALA A 130 12.35 11.40 38.65
C ALA A 130 12.89 10.60 37.46
N THR A 131 13.79 9.67 37.77
CA THR A 131 14.21 8.62 36.83
C THR A 131 13.16 7.50 36.76
N PHE A 132 12.99 6.90 35.59
CA PHE A 132 12.09 5.76 35.44
C PHE A 132 12.62 4.52 36.16
N THR A 133 11.79 3.95 37.03
CA THR A 133 12.00 2.65 37.66
C THR A 133 10.72 1.80 37.50
N PRO A 134 10.80 0.47 37.49
CA PRO A 134 9.61 -0.40 37.46
C PRO A 134 8.58 -0.09 38.56
N GLU A 135 9.03 0.50 39.66
CA GLU A 135 8.19 0.89 40.80
C GLU A 135 7.48 2.24 40.59
N SER A 136 8.02 3.13 39.75
CA SER A 136 7.56 4.52 39.58
C SER A 136 6.09 4.63 39.14
N CYS A 137 5.59 3.63 38.42
CA CYS A 137 4.24 3.60 37.84
C CYS A 137 3.50 2.29 38.13
N LYS A 138 3.83 1.60 39.24
CA LYS A 138 3.29 0.28 39.56
C LYS A 138 1.74 0.28 39.55
N GLY A 139 1.16 -0.63 38.77
CA GLY A 139 -0.29 -0.81 38.67
C GLY A 139 -1.01 0.18 37.75
N GLN A 140 -0.29 1.09 37.09
CA GLN A 140 -0.86 1.98 36.07
C GLN A 140 -0.57 1.45 34.67
N ASN A 141 -1.57 1.57 33.78
CA ASN A 141 -1.39 1.32 32.37
C ASN A 141 -1.44 2.62 31.58
N TYR A 142 -0.76 2.64 30.44
CA TYR A 142 -0.70 3.77 29.51
C TYR A 142 -0.80 3.25 28.08
N ASP A 143 -1.53 3.99 27.23
CA ASP A 143 -1.70 3.64 25.82
C ASP A 143 -0.42 3.88 25.02
N VAL A 144 0.30 4.95 25.34
CA VAL A 144 1.60 5.27 24.75
C VAL A 144 2.62 5.44 25.88
N ILE A 145 3.74 4.73 25.79
CA ILE A 145 4.90 4.94 26.65
C ILE A 145 6.06 5.40 25.77
N LEU A 146 6.43 6.67 25.87
CA LEU A 146 7.42 7.31 25.02
C LEU A 146 8.73 7.50 25.78
N PHE A 147 9.82 6.92 25.28
CA PHE A 147 11.17 7.21 25.75
C PHE A 147 11.81 8.28 24.84
N CYS A 148 11.93 9.49 25.39
CA CYS A 148 12.57 10.63 24.76
C CYS A 148 14.06 10.71 25.14
N HIS A 149 14.90 11.17 24.20
CA HIS A 149 16.33 11.46 24.41
C HIS A 149 17.20 10.33 25.00
N SER A 150 17.18 9.13 24.42
CA SER A 150 17.96 7.97 24.88
C SER A 150 17.66 7.54 26.34
N LEU A 151 17.99 6.30 26.70
CA LEU A 151 17.70 5.74 28.04
C LEU A 151 18.66 6.29 29.12
N TYR A 152 18.76 7.61 29.22
CA TYR A 152 19.71 8.34 30.05
C TYR A 152 19.61 7.89 31.52
N GLY A 153 20.76 7.57 32.10
CA GLY A 153 20.87 7.09 33.50
C GLY A 153 20.34 5.68 33.78
N MET A 154 19.71 4.99 32.81
CA MET A 154 19.10 3.69 33.06
C MET A 154 20.10 2.54 32.95
N LYS A 155 20.14 1.69 33.98
CA LYS A 155 20.88 0.42 33.95
C LYS A 155 19.93 -0.70 33.53
N ARG A 156 20.37 -1.60 32.62
CA ARG A 156 19.59 -2.76 32.12
C ARG A 156 18.37 -2.39 31.25
N GLU A 157 18.64 -1.63 30.19
CA GLU A 157 17.69 -1.12 29.19
C GLU A 157 16.66 -2.17 28.72
N GLU A 158 17.09 -3.38 28.35
CA GLU A 158 16.18 -4.45 27.90
C GLU A 158 15.13 -4.84 28.95
N LYS A 159 15.52 -4.91 30.23
CA LYS A 159 14.61 -5.29 31.31
C LYS A 159 13.56 -4.20 31.56
N ILE A 160 13.95 -2.94 31.39
CA ILE A 160 13.07 -1.78 31.50
C ILE A 160 12.06 -1.79 30.35
N ILE A 161 12.51 -1.99 29.11
CA ILE A 161 11.63 -2.07 27.93
C ILE A 161 10.64 -3.25 28.06
N ARG A 162 11.11 -4.42 28.49
CA ARG A 162 10.21 -5.57 28.75
C ARG A 162 9.18 -5.26 29.83
N HIS A 163 9.57 -4.52 30.88
CA HIS A 163 8.64 -4.10 31.91
C HIS A 163 7.60 -3.11 31.39
N THR A 164 7.98 -2.10 30.60
CA THR A 164 7.03 -1.13 30.04
C THR A 164 6.03 -1.78 29.08
N LEU A 165 6.42 -2.81 28.33
CA LEU A 165 5.48 -3.59 27.53
C LEU A 165 4.35 -4.24 28.37
N THR A 166 4.61 -4.56 29.64
CA THR A 166 3.58 -5.08 30.56
C THR A 166 2.61 -4.01 31.07
N MET A 167 3.00 -2.73 31.00
CA MET A 167 2.22 -1.55 31.38
C MET A 167 1.31 -1.03 30.26
N LEU A 168 1.37 -1.61 29.06
CA LEU A 168 0.40 -1.30 28.00
C LEU A 168 -1.00 -1.81 28.40
N PRO A 169 -2.11 -1.42 27.76
CA PRO A 169 -3.42 -2.02 28.01
C PRO A 169 -3.48 -3.48 27.56
N LYS A 170 -4.40 -4.29 28.13
CA LYS A 170 -4.63 -5.69 27.71
C LYS A 170 -5.58 -5.83 26.50
N ASP A 171 -6.13 -4.73 26.01
CA ASP A 171 -7.24 -4.73 25.05
C ASP A 171 -6.79 -5.00 23.59
N PRO A 172 -7.74 -5.22 22.65
CA PRO A 172 -7.48 -5.52 21.25
C PRO A 172 -6.78 -4.42 20.43
N LEU A 173 -6.86 -3.17 20.86
CA LEU A 173 -6.49 -1.99 20.08
C LEU A 173 -5.04 -1.54 20.34
N GLY A 174 -4.35 -2.23 21.25
CA GLY A 174 -2.90 -2.26 21.41
C GLY A 174 -2.27 -0.94 21.82
N GLY A 175 -1.77 -0.84 23.05
CA GLY A 175 -0.83 0.24 23.40
C GLY A 175 0.55 0.02 22.75
N MET A 176 1.37 1.07 22.76
CA MET A 176 2.73 1.03 22.20
C MET A 176 3.77 1.64 23.13
N VAL A 177 4.95 1.04 23.14
CA VAL A 177 6.16 1.62 23.71
C VAL A 177 6.98 2.19 22.55
N ILE A 178 7.14 3.51 22.51
CA ILE A 178 7.92 4.20 21.48
C ILE A 178 9.26 4.59 22.08
N ILE A 179 10.35 4.29 21.39
CA ILE A 179 11.71 4.61 21.81
C ILE A 179 12.35 5.46 20.74
N SER A 180 12.69 6.71 21.08
CA SER A 180 13.58 7.55 20.27
C SER A 180 15.01 7.38 20.79
N HIS A 181 15.88 6.83 19.95
CA HIS A 181 17.27 6.53 20.33
C HIS A 181 18.29 7.24 19.44
N ARG A 182 19.12 8.09 20.07
CA ARG A 182 20.33 8.71 19.51
C ARG A 182 21.54 7.79 19.78
N GLY A 183 21.79 6.76 18.98
CA GLY A 183 22.92 5.83 19.21
C GLY A 183 22.82 4.44 18.54
N GLY A 184 23.95 3.77 18.27
CA GLY A 184 24.00 2.70 17.26
C GLY A 184 23.64 1.26 17.65
N SER A 185 23.19 0.54 16.60
CA SER A 185 22.84 -0.88 16.40
C SER A 185 21.39 -1.31 16.69
N LEU A 186 20.51 -1.11 15.71
CA LEU A 186 20.03 -2.16 14.80
C LEU A 186 19.34 -1.47 13.60
N ILE A 187 19.93 -1.60 12.40
CA ILE A 187 19.43 -1.13 11.07
C ILE A 187 19.94 0.29 10.69
N LEU A 188 20.23 0.48 9.40
CA LEU A 188 21.22 1.39 8.76
C LEU A 188 21.01 2.92 8.90
N ASP A 189 22.08 3.65 8.57
CA ASP A 189 22.37 5.08 8.67
C ASP A 189 21.31 6.06 8.10
N ASN A 190 20.37 6.50 8.94
CA ASN A 190 19.64 7.77 8.74
C ASN A 190 20.33 8.87 9.55
N LEU A 191 21.23 9.62 8.90
CA LEU A 191 22.09 10.59 9.57
C LEU A 191 21.47 11.99 9.53
N VAL A 192 20.84 12.39 10.63
CA VAL A 192 20.66 13.83 10.90
C VAL A 192 22.03 14.36 11.32
N CYS A 193 22.57 15.30 10.56
CA CYS A 193 23.83 15.94 10.88
C CYS A 193 23.60 17.02 11.94
N HIS A 194 24.20 16.88 13.11
CA HIS A 194 24.21 17.95 14.11
C HIS A 194 25.43 18.86 13.90
N PRO A 195 25.20 20.15 13.63
CA PRO A 195 26.26 21.16 13.68
C PRO A 195 26.76 21.34 15.10
N ILE A 196 28.05 21.17 15.32
CA ILE A 196 28.75 21.67 16.51
C ILE A 196 29.64 22.80 16.04
N LYS A 197 29.61 23.96 16.70
CA LYS A 197 30.55 25.05 16.38
C LYS A 197 31.99 24.55 16.55
N ASP A 198 32.85 24.79 15.56
CA ASP A 198 34.26 24.36 15.59
C ASP A 198 35.10 25.28 16.48
N ASP A 199 34.77 25.30 17.78
CA ASP A 199 35.56 25.95 18.83
C ASP A 199 35.74 25.01 20.01
N ASP A 200 36.82 25.25 20.76
CA ASP A 200 37.27 24.33 21.81
C ASP A 200 36.26 24.19 22.96
N GLU A 201 35.47 25.23 23.25
CA GLU A 201 34.48 25.24 24.33
C GLU A 201 33.24 24.42 23.96
N ALA A 202 32.70 24.66 22.77
CA ALA A 202 31.58 23.90 22.23
C ALA A 202 31.93 22.41 22.04
N ILE A 203 33.13 22.11 21.58
CA ILE A 203 33.62 20.73 21.41
C ILE A 203 33.81 20.05 22.77
N ASP A 204 34.35 20.75 23.77
CA ASP A 204 34.54 20.19 25.11
C ASP A 204 33.21 19.82 25.77
N SER A 205 32.22 20.72 25.71
CA SER A 205 30.89 20.48 26.27
C SER A 205 30.20 19.31 25.55
N SER A 206 30.23 19.31 24.22
CA SER A 206 29.68 18.23 23.39
C SER A 206 30.37 16.90 23.66
N ALA A 207 31.69 16.88 23.84
CA ALA A 207 32.44 15.66 24.08
C ALA A 207 32.11 15.03 25.45
N ARG A 208 31.92 15.83 26.50
CA ARG A 208 31.45 15.36 27.82
C ARG A 208 30.07 14.71 27.71
N PHE A 209 29.16 15.37 26.99
CA PHE A 209 27.81 14.88 26.73
C PHE A 209 27.81 13.55 25.97
N ILE A 210 28.56 13.46 24.86
CA ILE A 210 28.71 12.23 24.03
C ILE A 210 29.37 11.09 24.82
N ALA A 211 30.39 11.40 25.62
CA ALA A 211 31.08 10.42 26.46
C ALA A 211 30.21 9.91 27.62
N ARG A 212 29.18 10.67 28.02
CA ARG A 212 28.27 10.44 29.16
C ARG A 212 28.94 10.51 30.53
N TYR A 213 30.05 11.23 30.65
CA TYR A 213 30.72 11.46 31.93
C TYR A 213 31.59 12.71 31.83
N SER A 214 31.78 13.36 32.97
CA SER A 214 32.75 14.43 33.15
C SER A 214 34.00 13.87 33.86
N LEU A 215 35.08 14.63 33.80
CA LEU A 215 36.39 14.25 34.33
C LEU A 215 36.72 15.16 35.50
N THR A 216 37.45 14.64 36.49
CA THR A 216 37.97 15.46 37.59
C THR A 216 39.09 16.37 37.06
N ASP A 217 39.06 17.64 37.45
CA ASP A 217 39.99 18.67 36.95
C ASP A 217 41.47 18.32 37.23
N GLY A 218 42.38 18.73 36.33
CA GLY A 218 43.82 18.44 36.44
C GLY A 218 44.57 18.30 35.11
N LYS A 219 45.87 17.95 35.19
CA LYS A 219 46.77 17.87 34.02
C LYS A 219 46.35 16.79 33.01
N LEU A 220 45.90 15.63 33.50
CA LEU A 220 45.39 14.53 32.68
C LEU A 220 44.05 14.88 31.99
N TYR A 221 43.24 15.74 32.62
CA TYR A 221 41.99 16.23 32.05
C TYR A 221 42.24 17.07 30.79
N LYS A 222 43.17 18.03 30.86
CA LYS A 222 43.54 18.87 29.69
C LYS A 222 44.12 18.06 28.53
N ILE A 223 44.92 17.02 28.83
CA ILE A 223 45.45 16.10 27.81
C ILE A 223 44.33 15.33 27.12
N ARG A 224 43.33 14.84 27.89
CA ARG A 224 42.19 14.12 27.33
C ARG A 224 41.26 15.02 26.53
N GLN A 225 40.99 16.25 26.98
CA GLN A 225 40.22 17.23 26.20
C GLN A 225 40.90 17.55 24.87
N ALA A 226 42.21 17.79 24.87
CA ALA A 226 42.96 18.02 23.63
C ALA A 226 42.82 16.83 22.64
N LYS A 227 42.95 15.59 23.14
CA LYS A 227 42.74 14.38 22.32
C LYS A 227 41.29 14.27 21.82
N TRP A 228 40.29 14.57 22.64
CA TRP A 228 38.88 14.57 22.23
C TRP A 228 38.60 15.63 21.16
N ARG A 229 39.17 16.84 21.27
CA ARG A 229 39.07 17.88 20.25
C ARG A 229 39.67 17.43 18.92
N THR A 230 40.86 16.80 18.94
CA THR A 230 41.48 16.22 17.74
C THR A 230 40.56 15.18 17.10
N ILE A 231 40.05 14.23 17.89
CA ILE A 231 39.13 13.19 17.41
C ILE A 231 37.88 13.80 16.78
N CYS A 232 37.28 14.82 17.40
CA CYS A 232 36.11 15.52 16.83
C CYS A 232 36.43 16.13 15.46
N ARG A 233 37.54 16.86 15.34
CA ARG A 233 37.93 17.55 14.11
C ARG A 233 38.36 16.61 12.98
N GLU A 234 38.90 15.44 13.32
CA GLU A 234 39.30 14.41 12.35
C GLU A 234 38.12 13.56 11.86
N LEU A 235 37.15 13.29 12.73
CA LEU A 235 36.05 12.36 12.44
C LEU A 235 34.77 13.07 11.97
N ALA A 236 34.55 14.33 12.33
CA ALA A 236 33.41 15.11 11.88
C ALA A 236 33.52 15.44 10.38
N GLY A 237 32.37 15.51 9.70
CA GLY A 237 32.31 16.11 8.37
C GLY A 237 32.45 17.63 8.44
N ARG A 238 32.80 18.23 7.31
CA ARG A 238 32.75 19.67 7.10
C ARG A 238 31.73 19.95 6.00
N ASP A 239 30.97 21.01 6.18
CA ASP A 239 29.99 21.50 5.21
C ASP A 239 30.51 22.81 4.62
N ASP A 240 30.61 22.89 3.29
CA ASP A 240 31.12 24.06 2.58
C ASP A 240 30.20 25.28 2.80
N ASP A 241 28.91 25.07 3.08
CA ASP A 241 27.95 26.13 3.37
C ASP A 241 28.06 26.66 4.82
N ARG A 242 28.76 25.93 5.71
CA ARG A 242 28.93 26.28 7.14
C ARG A 242 30.37 26.07 7.62
N PRO A 243 31.34 26.85 7.13
CA PRO A 243 32.78 26.62 7.36
C PRO A 243 33.24 26.74 8.83
N GLY A 244 32.38 27.18 9.76
CA GLY A 244 32.64 27.27 11.20
C GLY A 244 32.02 26.15 12.04
N HIS A 245 31.50 25.08 11.44
CA HIS A 245 30.84 23.99 12.16
C HIS A 245 31.36 22.61 11.75
N LEU A 246 31.49 21.72 12.75
CA LEU A 246 31.73 20.30 12.61
C LEU A 246 30.39 19.56 12.46
N MET A 247 30.25 18.72 11.44
CA MET A 247 29.06 17.92 11.19
C MET A 247 29.21 16.52 11.77
N LEU A 248 28.42 16.22 12.80
CA LEU A 248 28.33 14.88 13.34
C LEU A 248 27.10 14.17 12.83
N SER A 249 27.31 12.98 12.31
CA SER A 249 26.20 12.18 11.83
C SER A 249 25.51 11.44 12.99
N SER A 250 24.19 11.51 13.12
CA SER A 250 23.43 10.77 14.13
C SER A 250 22.45 9.83 13.47
N THR A 251 22.60 8.51 13.67
CA THR A 251 21.56 7.52 13.37
C THR A 251 20.41 7.72 14.34
N GLU A 252 19.32 8.28 13.86
CA GLU A 252 18.09 8.44 14.63
C GLU A 252 17.13 7.30 14.27
N ILE A 253 16.76 6.47 15.26
CA ILE A 253 15.81 5.38 15.09
C ILE A 253 14.64 5.62 16.04
N MET A 254 13.42 5.57 15.50
CA MET A 254 12.19 5.45 16.27
C MET A 254 11.73 3.98 16.21
N ILE A 255 11.65 3.33 17.37
CA ILE A 255 11.18 1.94 17.49
C ILE A 255 9.85 1.94 18.23
N ALA A 256 8.81 1.29 17.71
CA ALA A 256 7.50 1.24 18.33
C ALA A 256 7.09 -0.20 18.65
N MET A 257 7.22 -0.62 19.90
CA MET A 257 6.95 -1.99 20.31
C MET A 257 5.54 -2.12 20.88
N THR A 258 4.79 -3.11 20.42
CA THR A 258 3.51 -3.49 21.03
C THR A 258 3.71 -4.63 22.03
N ARG A 259 2.73 -4.87 22.90
CA ARG A 259 2.72 -5.97 23.88
C ARG A 259 3.04 -7.34 23.27
N HIS A 260 2.65 -7.55 22.00
CA HIS A 260 2.84 -8.79 21.26
C HIS A 260 4.30 -9.07 20.88
N ALA A 261 5.20 -8.09 20.98
CA ALA A 261 6.64 -8.32 20.81
C ALA A 261 7.19 -9.38 21.78
N THR A 262 6.57 -9.55 22.96
CA THR A 262 6.93 -10.60 23.93
C THR A 262 6.51 -12.01 23.50
N LYS A 263 5.60 -12.12 22.52
CA LYS A 263 5.01 -13.36 22.00
C LYS A 263 5.70 -13.89 20.74
N LEU A 264 6.62 -13.11 20.17
CA LEU A 264 7.43 -13.54 19.03
C LEU A 264 8.20 -14.85 19.28
N PRO A 265 8.79 -15.12 20.47
CA PRO A 265 9.47 -16.39 20.73
C PRO A 265 8.58 -17.63 20.54
N GLU A 266 7.27 -17.51 20.80
CA GLU A 266 6.30 -18.59 20.58
C GLU A 266 6.18 -18.92 19.09
N LEU A 267 6.16 -17.90 18.23
CA LEU A 267 6.15 -18.10 16.77
C LEU A 267 7.48 -18.65 16.27
N THR A 268 8.61 -18.11 16.73
CA THR A 268 9.95 -18.53 16.26
C THR A 268 10.35 -19.93 16.74
N ALA A 269 9.64 -20.48 17.72
CA ALA A 269 9.77 -21.89 18.11
C ALA A 269 9.10 -22.83 17.10
N LEU A 270 8.11 -22.35 16.35
CA LEU A 270 7.36 -23.11 15.34
C LEU A 270 7.87 -22.86 13.92
N VAL A 271 8.34 -21.64 13.66
CA VAL A 271 8.72 -21.18 12.33
C VAL A 271 10.15 -20.61 12.37
N PRO A 272 11.07 -21.08 11.51
CA PRO A 272 12.44 -20.61 11.47
C PRO A 272 12.56 -19.09 11.30
N LEU A 273 13.45 -18.46 12.08
CA LEU A 273 13.82 -17.06 11.90
C LEU A 273 14.82 -16.92 10.75
N VAL A 274 14.64 -15.91 9.89
CA VAL A 274 15.64 -15.52 8.89
C VAL A 274 16.74 -14.71 9.59
N PRO A 275 18.02 -15.12 9.53
CA PRO A 275 19.10 -14.40 10.18
C PRO A 275 19.39 -13.08 9.47
N ARG A 276 19.87 -12.09 10.24
CA ARG A 276 20.37 -10.82 9.70
C ARG A 276 21.78 -11.00 9.11
N PRO A 277 22.18 -10.20 8.10
CA PRO A 277 21.39 -9.15 7.43
C PRO A 277 20.31 -9.74 6.50
N TYR A 278 19.14 -9.11 6.47
CA TYR A 278 18.06 -9.52 5.59
C TYR A 278 18.42 -9.27 4.13
N LYS A 279 18.12 -10.23 3.26
CA LYS A 279 18.31 -10.11 1.81
C LYS A 279 16.96 -9.76 1.18
N VAL A 280 16.73 -8.48 0.96
CA VAL A 280 15.55 -7.95 0.26
C VAL A 280 16.02 -7.22 -0.98
N LYS A 281 15.28 -7.33 -2.10
CA LYS A 281 15.69 -6.74 -3.37
C LYS A 281 15.55 -5.23 -3.36
N ASN A 282 14.43 -4.73 -2.85
CA ASN A 282 14.23 -3.31 -2.59
C ASN A 282 14.88 -2.94 -1.25
N ARG A 283 15.94 -2.14 -1.31
CA ARG A 283 16.67 -1.69 -0.12
C ARG A 283 15.87 -0.69 0.70
N GLN A 284 14.94 0.06 0.10
CA GLN A 284 14.10 1.01 0.81
C GLN A 284 13.24 0.29 1.87
N ALA A 285 12.77 -0.91 1.57
CA ALA A 285 12.05 -1.77 2.52
C ALA A 285 12.87 -2.03 3.81
N LEU A 286 14.20 -2.02 3.76
CA LEU A 286 15.03 -2.28 4.94
C LEU A 286 14.92 -1.16 5.98
N TYR A 287 14.54 0.07 5.58
CA TYR A 287 14.27 1.16 6.52
C TYR A 287 13.03 0.91 7.36
N ASN A 288 12.09 0.11 6.85
CA ASN A 288 10.87 -0.28 7.55
C ASN A 288 11.09 -1.26 8.70
N SER A 289 12.33 -1.62 9.08
CA SER A 289 12.68 -2.23 10.37
C SER A 289 11.65 -3.22 10.96
N PRO A 290 11.44 -4.40 10.35
CA PRO A 290 10.44 -5.36 10.81
C PRO A 290 10.80 -5.94 12.18
N ALA A 291 9.79 -6.37 12.94
CA ALA A 291 9.99 -7.05 14.23
C ALA A 291 10.83 -8.33 14.05
N ALA A 292 10.48 -9.13 13.04
CA ALA A 292 11.19 -10.32 12.64
C ALA A 292 10.85 -10.69 11.19
N ILE A 293 11.73 -11.47 10.56
CA ILE A 293 11.39 -12.19 9.33
C ILE A 293 11.43 -13.68 9.65
N VAL A 294 10.33 -14.38 9.41
CA VAL A 294 10.21 -15.84 9.59
C VAL A 294 10.05 -16.52 8.23
N ARG A 295 10.54 -17.74 8.09
CA ARG A 295 10.48 -18.52 6.85
C ARG A 295 9.73 -19.84 7.13
N PRO A 296 8.41 -19.91 6.87
CA PRO A 296 7.70 -21.19 6.89
C PRO A 296 8.29 -22.15 5.85
N LEU A 297 8.52 -23.40 6.26
CA LEU A 297 9.04 -24.47 5.42
C LEU A 297 7.95 -25.35 4.81
N ASP A 298 6.73 -25.25 5.34
CA ASP A 298 5.56 -25.99 4.92
C ASP A 298 4.28 -25.20 5.21
N ILE A 299 3.15 -25.68 4.67
CA ILE A 299 1.84 -25.00 4.81
C ILE A 299 1.41 -24.90 6.28
N SER A 300 1.72 -25.89 7.13
CA SER A 300 1.34 -25.88 8.54
C SER A 300 2.03 -24.76 9.32
N GLN A 301 3.28 -24.44 8.96
CA GLN A 301 4.00 -23.29 9.48
C GLN A 301 3.42 -21.98 8.98
N GLY A 302 2.97 -21.91 7.72
CA GLY A 302 2.19 -20.77 7.20
C GLY A 302 0.89 -20.53 7.97
N GLN A 303 0.13 -21.59 8.24
CA GLN A 303 -1.06 -21.53 9.11
C GLN A 303 -0.72 -21.06 10.53
N SER A 304 0.43 -21.50 11.06
CA SER A 304 0.90 -21.09 12.38
C SER A 304 1.22 -19.60 12.44
N CYS A 305 1.79 -19.01 11.39
CA CYS A 305 1.97 -17.56 11.28
C CYS A 305 0.62 -16.82 11.36
N VAL A 306 -0.38 -17.23 10.57
CA VAL A 306 -1.70 -16.58 10.55
C VAL A 306 -2.43 -16.74 11.88
N ARG A 307 -2.45 -17.95 12.46
CA ARG A 307 -3.07 -18.19 13.77
C ARG A 307 -2.37 -17.42 14.89
N TRP A 308 -1.05 -17.30 14.84
CA TRP A 308 -0.31 -16.47 15.77
C TRP A 308 -0.69 -14.99 15.62
N ALA A 309 -0.81 -14.50 14.38
CA ALA A 309 -1.23 -13.14 14.10
C ALA A 309 -2.66 -12.86 14.61
N LEU A 310 -3.60 -13.77 14.38
CA LEU A 310 -4.97 -13.73 14.90
C LEU A 310 -5.02 -13.73 16.43
N ALA A 311 -4.32 -14.67 17.08
CA ALA A 311 -4.28 -14.79 18.54
C ALA A 311 -3.66 -13.55 19.19
N ASN A 312 -2.69 -12.93 18.51
CA ASN A 312 -2.00 -11.72 18.95
C ASN A 312 -2.57 -10.44 18.34
N LYS A 313 -3.67 -10.49 17.60
CA LYS A 313 -4.34 -9.31 17.00
C LYS A 313 -3.36 -8.36 16.32
N THR A 314 -2.46 -8.93 15.53
CA THR A 314 -1.41 -8.21 14.80
C THR A 314 -1.47 -8.58 13.33
N SER A 315 -0.87 -7.75 12.49
CA SER A 315 -0.79 -7.97 11.05
C SER A 315 0.52 -8.65 10.67
N LEU A 316 0.57 -9.19 9.46
CA LEU A 316 1.71 -9.81 8.82
C LEU A 316 2.01 -9.08 7.51
N ALA A 317 3.28 -9.01 7.14
CA ALA A 317 3.71 -8.65 5.80
C ALA A 317 4.20 -9.92 5.08
N ILE A 318 3.92 -10.05 3.79
CA ILE A 318 4.37 -11.21 3.01
C ILE A 318 5.58 -10.81 2.15
N LEU A 319 6.67 -11.55 2.29
CA LEU A 319 7.90 -11.35 1.54
C LEU A 319 8.06 -12.48 0.52
N GLY A 320 7.69 -12.18 -0.73
CA GLY A 320 7.99 -13.03 -1.90
C GLY A 320 9.32 -12.63 -2.55
N GLY A 321 9.26 -12.04 -3.74
CA GLY A 321 10.45 -11.59 -4.48
C GLY A 321 11.18 -10.38 -3.88
N GLY A 322 10.57 -9.68 -2.90
CA GLY A 322 11.18 -8.56 -2.18
C GLY A 322 11.38 -7.28 -2.99
N HIS A 323 10.60 -7.05 -4.05
CA HIS A 323 10.66 -5.84 -4.90
C HIS A 323 9.83 -4.67 -4.38
N SER A 324 8.76 -4.93 -3.62
CA SER A 324 7.97 -3.87 -2.98
C SER A 324 8.71 -3.31 -1.76
N ASP A 325 8.62 -2.01 -1.54
CA ASP A 325 9.01 -1.32 -0.31
C ASP A 325 8.11 -1.73 0.89
N HIS A 326 6.88 -2.17 0.64
CA HIS A 326 5.91 -2.63 1.64
C HIS A 326 6.06 -4.08 2.08
N CYS A 327 6.98 -4.85 1.47
CA CYS A 327 7.22 -6.25 1.88
C CYS A 327 7.80 -6.38 3.29
N LEU A 328 8.36 -5.28 3.82
CA LEU A 328 8.74 -5.10 5.22
C LEU A 328 7.98 -3.91 5.80
N TRP A 329 7.53 -4.03 7.05
CA TRP A 329 6.83 -2.95 7.75
C TRP A 329 7.31 -2.81 9.20
N PRO A 330 7.33 -1.59 9.78
CA PRO A 330 7.82 -1.40 11.14
C PRO A 330 7.05 -2.23 12.14
N ASN A 331 7.79 -2.96 12.97
CA ASN A 331 7.26 -3.69 14.13
C ASN A 331 6.28 -4.83 13.78
N VAL A 332 6.34 -5.29 12.53
CA VAL A 332 5.51 -6.39 11.99
C VAL A 332 6.38 -7.62 11.76
N VAL A 333 5.78 -8.80 11.85
CA VAL A 333 6.43 -10.04 11.41
C VAL A 333 6.23 -10.19 9.91
N SER A 334 7.33 -10.21 9.15
CA SER A 334 7.30 -10.56 7.74
C SER A 334 7.43 -12.07 7.55
N VAL A 335 6.57 -12.66 6.74
CA VAL A 335 6.58 -14.08 6.38
C VAL A 335 7.24 -14.22 5.01
N GLU A 336 8.45 -14.78 5.01
CA GLU A 336 9.26 -14.94 3.80
C GLU A 336 9.01 -16.30 3.16
N MET A 337 8.57 -16.28 1.91
CA MET A 337 8.04 -17.46 1.22
C MET A 337 9.09 -18.27 0.49
N GLY A 338 10.38 -17.92 0.53
CA GLY A 338 11.44 -18.54 -0.26
C GLY A 338 11.77 -20.00 0.06
N ALA A 339 11.10 -20.65 1.01
CA ALA A 339 11.15 -22.12 1.12
C ALA A 339 10.15 -22.82 0.17
N PHE A 340 9.12 -22.10 -0.26
CA PHE A 340 8.14 -22.50 -1.26
C PHE A 340 8.67 -22.16 -2.66
N ASP A 341 9.78 -22.79 -3.06
CA ASP A 341 10.58 -22.46 -4.23
C ASP A 341 10.51 -23.50 -5.37
N LYS A 342 9.48 -24.36 -5.36
CA LYS A 342 9.31 -25.41 -6.36
C LYS A 342 8.38 -25.01 -7.50
N VAL A 343 8.72 -25.46 -8.70
CA VAL A 343 7.90 -25.36 -9.90
C VAL A 343 7.74 -26.76 -10.48
N TYR A 344 6.51 -27.13 -10.82
CA TYR A 344 6.17 -28.40 -11.43
C TYR A 344 5.44 -28.16 -12.74
N VAL A 345 5.84 -28.88 -13.79
CA VAL A 345 5.11 -28.92 -15.06
C VAL A 345 4.32 -30.24 -15.07
N VAL A 346 2.99 -30.13 -14.96
CA VAL A 346 2.06 -31.25 -14.94
C VAL A 346 1.56 -31.48 -16.36
N ASN A 347 1.49 -32.74 -16.80
CA ASN A 347 1.09 -33.14 -18.15
C ASN A 347 1.92 -32.46 -19.25
N THR A 348 3.25 -32.65 -19.21
CA THR A 348 4.16 -32.12 -20.22
C THR A 348 3.66 -32.46 -21.63
N PRO A 349 3.46 -31.47 -22.50
CA PRO A 349 2.75 -31.67 -23.74
C PRO A 349 3.58 -32.54 -24.67
N GLN A 350 2.98 -33.65 -25.10
CA GLN A 350 3.54 -34.51 -26.15
C GLN A 350 3.05 -34.02 -27.52
N ASN A 351 1.81 -33.50 -27.57
CA ASN A 351 1.14 -32.92 -28.73
C ASN A 351 0.42 -31.61 -28.33
N ALA A 352 -0.04 -30.82 -29.30
CA ALA A 352 -0.71 -29.52 -29.09
C ALA A 352 -2.01 -29.58 -28.27
N ASP A 353 -2.68 -30.75 -28.20
CA ASP A 353 -3.99 -30.93 -27.55
C ASP A 353 -3.89 -31.45 -26.10
N THR A 354 -2.71 -31.43 -25.46
CA THR A 354 -2.55 -31.94 -24.08
C THR A 354 -2.71 -30.80 -23.07
N ASP A 355 -3.64 -30.95 -22.11
CA ASP A 355 -3.81 -29.99 -21.00
C ASP A 355 -2.57 -29.97 -20.10
N CYS A 356 -1.70 -28.98 -20.29
CA CYS A 356 -0.47 -28.77 -19.52
C CYS A 356 -0.63 -27.67 -18.48
N TRP A 357 -0.17 -27.92 -17.25
CA TRP A 357 -0.26 -26.97 -16.14
C TRP A 357 1.11 -26.67 -15.55
N VAL A 358 1.30 -25.45 -15.08
CA VAL A 358 2.49 -25.04 -14.33
C VAL A 358 2.06 -24.74 -12.91
N VAL A 359 2.50 -25.55 -11.96
CA VAL A 359 2.29 -25.33 -10.52
C VAL A 359 3.54 -24.65 -9.97
N ALA A 360 3.43 -23.39 -9.59
CA ALA A 360 4.52 -22.63 -8.99
C ALA A 360 4.19 -22.28 -7.54
N GLU A 361 5.11 -22.61 -6.64
CA GLU A 361 5.02 -22.26 -5.24
C GLU A 361 5.25 -20.75 -5.01
N ALA A 362 4.74 -20.21 -3.89
CA ALA A 362 4.63 -18.76 -3.66
C ALA A 362 5.98 -18.01 -3.53
N GLY A 363 7.07 -18.72 -3.26
CA GLY A 363 8.44 -18.19 -3.21
C GLY A 363 9.15 -18.18 -4.58
N CYS A 364 8.58 -18.83 -5.59
CA CYS A 364 9.15 -18.87 -6.94
C CYS A 364 9.21 -17.47 -7.57
N LYS A 365 10.30 -17.23 -8.29
CA LYS A 365 10.48 -16.04 -9.11
C LYS A 365 10.23 -16.34 -10.56
N THR A 366 10.00 -15.30 -11.36
CA THR A 366 9.90 -15.39 -12.83
C THR A 366 11.01 -16.26 -13.43
N GLY A 367 12.26 -16.04 -13.01
CA GLY A 367 13.40 -16.79 -13.51
C GLY A 367 13.35 -18.28 -13.17
N ASP A 368 12.80 -18.65 -12.01
CA ASP A 368 12.65 -20.04 -11.58
C ASP A 368 11.60 -20.74 -12.44
N ILE A 369 10.45 -20.09 -12.67
CA ILE A 369 9.40 -20.62 -13.56
C ILE A 369 9.93 -20.80 -14.98
N ILE A 370 10.58 -19.79 -15.55
CA ILE A 370 11.14 -19.88 -16.90
C ILE A 370 12.16 -21.02 -17.00
N LYS A 371 13.03 -21.15 -16.00
CA LYS A 371 14.06 -22.19 -15.96
C LYS A 371 13.47 -23.60 -15.97
N GLU A 372 12.36 -23.84 -15.27
CA GLU A 372 11.73 -25.16 -15.21
C GLU A 372 10.75 -25.43 -16.37
N THR A 373 10.11 -24.39 -16.91
CA THR A 373 9.14 -24.52 -18.02
C THR A 373 9.79 -24.60 -19.39
N MET A 374 10.87 -23.84 -19.64
CA MET A 374 11.56 -23.84 -20.94
C MET A 374 12.04 -25.22 -21.40
N PRO A 375 12.65 -26.08 -20.55
CA PRO A 375 13.05 -27.44 -20.95
C PRO A 375 11.88 -28.37 -21.28
N ALA A 376 10.67 -28.04 -20.84
CA ALA A 376 9.44 -28.76 -21.15
C ALA A 376 8.74 -28.21 -22.41
N GLY A 377 9.33 -27.21 -23.07
CA GLY A 377 8.77 -26.60 -24.29
C GLY A 377 7.54 -25.73 -24.04
N VAL A 378 7.26 -25.39 -22.78
CA VAL A 378 6.12 -24.55 -22.38
C VAL A 378 6.60 -23.26 -21.74
N THR A 379 5.70 -22.27 -21.66
CA THR A 379 5.91 -21.02 -20.95
C THR A 379 4.57 -20.47 -20.47
N VAL A 380 4.61 -19.53 -19.55
CA VAL A 380 3.44 -18.78 -19.07
C VAL A 380 3.72 -17.28 -19.16
N THR A 381 2.68 -16.46 -19.16
CA THR A 381 2.79 -14.99 -19.10
C THR A 381 3.35 -14.59 -17.74
N LEU A 382 4.46 -13.84 -17.74
CA LEU A 382 5.20 -13.43 -16.54
C LEU A 382 5.75 -12.02 -16.71
N GLY A 383 6.21 -11.41 -15.61
CA GLY A 383 6.90 -10.12 -15.64
C GLY A 383 8.29 -10.16 -16.29
N SER A 384 8.80 -9.02 -16.71
CA SER A 384 10.07 -8.91 -17.46
C SER A 384 11.34 -9.13 -16.61
N ARG A 385 11.25 -9.04 -15.28
CA ARG A 385 12.40 -9.11 -14.37
C ARG A 385 12.51 -10.52 -13.76
N PRO A 386 13.62 -11.26 -13.95
CA PRO A 386 13.77 -12.63 -13.46
C PRO A 386 13.67 -12.80 -11.94
N SER A 387 13.95 -11.74 -11.17
CA SER A 387 13.96 -11.80 -9.70
C SER A 387 12.61 -11.46 -9.05
N VAL A 388 11.61 -11.05 -9.84
CA VAL A 388 10.27 -10.74 -9.34
C VAL A 388 9.55 -12.03 -8.95
N GLY A 389 8.80 -12.00 -7.84
CA GLY A 389 8.09 -13.16 -7.30
C GLY A 389 6.58 -13.00 -7.30
N ALA A 390 5.90 -13.88 -6.57
CA ALA A 390 4.46 -14.07 -6.72
C ALA A 390 3.55 -12.86 -6.46
N GLY A 391 3.99 -11.90 -5.64
CA GLY A 391 3.25 -10.66 -5.42
C GLY A 391 2.96 -9.87 -6.70
N PHE A 392 3.72 -10.09 -7.77
CA PHE A 392 3.51 -9.42 -9.06
C PHE A 392 2.42 -10.07 -9.90
N TRP A 393 2.49 -11.38 -10.13
CA TRP A 393 1.50 -12.07 -10.98
C TRP A 393 0.13 -12.26 -10.29
N LEU A 394 0.05 -12.09 -8.96
CA LEU A 394 -1.22 -12.01 -8.23
C LEU A 394 -1.93 -10.65 -8.40
N GLN A 395 -1.22 -9.63 -8.87
CA GLN A 395 -1.74 -8.26 -9.01
C GLN A 395 -1.99 -7.86 -10.46
N GLY A 396 -1.82 -8.77 -11.41
CA GLY A 396 -1.86 -8.50 -12.84
C GLY A 396 -0.72 -9.24 -13.53
N GLY A 397 0.37 -8.52 -13.76
CA GLY A 397 1.63 -9.07 -14.22
C GLY A 397 1.88 -8.76 -15.69
N ILE A 398 2.38 -7.54 -15.94
CA ILE A 398 2.69 -7.05 -17.27
C ILE A 398 4.11 -7.48 -17.66
N GLY A 399 4.26 -8.07 -18.85
CA GLY A 399 5.56 -8.46 -19.36
C GLY A 399 5.55 -8.67 -20.87
N HIS A 400 6.65 -9.18 -21.41
CA HIS A 400 6.88 -9.24 -22.86
C HIS A 400 5.82 -10.02 -23.65
N LEU A 401 5.12 -10.95 -23.00
CA LEU A 401 4.09 -11.80 -23.60
C LEU A 401 2.66 -11.26 -23.40
N ALA A 402 2.47 -10.17 -22.64
CA ALA A 402 1.13 -9.71 -22.27
C ALA A 402 0.24 -9.35 -23.47
N ARG A 403 0.81 -8.69 -24.49
CA ARG A 403 0.06 -8.37 -25.72
C ARG A 403 -0.44 -9.59 -26.48
N GLN A 404 0.27 -10.71 -26.40
CA GLN A 404 -0.05 -11.91 -27.17
C GLN A 404 -0.98 -12.86 -26.40
N TYR A 405 -0.80 -12.97 -25.08
CA TYR A 405 -1.42 -14.01 -24.27
C TYR A 405 -2.14 -13.50 -23.02
N GLY A 406 -2.22 -12.19 -22.80
CA GLY A 406 -2.84 -11.61 -21.60
C GLY A 406 -1.86 -11.47 -20.43
N LEU A 407 -2.34 -10.94 -19.31
CA LEU A 407 -1.55 -10.73 -18.11
C LEU A 407 -1.16 -12.07 -17.45
N ALA A 408 -0.23 -12.04 -16.50
CA ALA A 408 0.14 -13.24 -15.74
C ALA A 408 -1.04 -13.80 -14.92
N CYS A 409 -1.88 -12.92 -14.36
CA CYS A 409 -3.05 -13.31 -13.59
C CYS A 409 -4.10 -14.02 -14.41
N ASP A 410 -4.19 -13.72 -15.71
CA ASP A 410 -5.18 -14.31 -16.62
C ASP A 410 -4.89 -15.81 -16.84
N ALA A 411 -3.64 -16.23 -16.62
CA ALA A 411 -3.23 -17.63 -16.70
C ALA A 411 -3.42 -18.42 -15.39
N ILE A 412 -3.86 -17.78 -14.30
CA ILE A 412 -4.07 -18.44 -13.00
C ILE A 412 -5.45 -19.10 -12.98
N VAL A 413 -5.46 -20.43 -12.96
CA VAL A 413 -6.71 -21.22 -12.92
C VAL A 413 -7.06 -21.77 -11.53
N GLY A 414 -6.11 -21.71 -10.59
CA GLY A 414 -6.30 -22.23 -9.25
C GLY A 414 -5.18 -21.81 -8.29
N ALA A 415 -5.46 -21.92 -6.99
CA ALA A 415 -4.54 -21.52 -5.93
C ALA A 415 -4.75 -22.33 -4.65
N VAL A 416 -3.66 -22.53 -3.91
CA VAL A 416 -3.68 -23.02 -2.52
C VAL A 416 -3.34 -21.83 -1.62
N MET A 417 -4.26 -21.47 -0.72
CA MET A 417 -4.17 -20.27 0.10
C MET A 417 -4.37 -20.60 1.58
N VAL A 418 -3.84 -19.76 2.46
CA VAL A 418 -4.18 -19.80 3.89
C VAL A 418 -5.08 -18.61 4.18
N ASP A 419 -6.30 -18.85 4.67
CA ASP A 419 -7.26 -17.78 4.94
C ASP A 419 -6.88 -16.96 6.18
N ALA A 420 -7.23 -15.68 6.18
CA ALA A 420 -6.93 -14.76 7.28
C ALA A 420 -7.98 -14.75 8.40
N ILE A 421 -9.03 -15.58 8.32
CA ILE A 421 -10.12 -15.67 9.31
C ILE A 421 -9.72 -16.66 10.43
N SER A 422 -9.17 -17.80 10.03
CA SER A 422 -8.92 -18.97 10.87
C SER A 422 -7.56 -19.62 10.63
N GLY A 423 -6.90 -19.30 9.52
CA GLY A 423 -5.67 -19.98 9.09
C GLY A 423 -5.93 -21.40 8.61
N GLN A 424 -7.08 -21.69 8.01
CA GLN A 424 -7.34 -22.91 7.26
C GLN A 424 -6.75 -22.80 5.84
N VAL A 425 -6.55 -23.97 5.22
CA VAL A 425 -6.10 -24.05 3.83
C VAL A 425 -7.33 -24.04 2.94
N LEU A 426 -7.31 -23.19 1.92
CA LEU A 426 -8.31 -23.12 0.88
C LEU A 426 -7.68 -23.55 -0.45
N CYS A 427 -8.37 -24.43 -1.17
CA CYS A 427 -8.07 -24.76 -2.55
C CYS A 427 -9.15 -24.10 -3.41
N ILE A 428 -8.76 -23.14 -4.25
CA ILE A 428 -9.67 -22.37 -5.09
C ILE A 428 -9.36 -22.70 -6.55
N GLY A 429 -10.40 -22.89 -7.36
CA GLY A 429 -10.25 -23.18 -8.78
C GLY A 429 -9.71 -24.58 -9.07
N HIS A 430 -8.97 -24.73 -10.17
CA HIS A 430 -8.39 -26.00 -10.57
C HIS A 430 -7.05 -26.24 -9.89
N VAL A 431 -7.06 -27.08 -8.84
CA VAL A 431 -5.85 -27.50 -8.12
C VAL A 431 -5.60 -28.99 -8.41
N PRO A 432 -4.51 -29.36 -9.13
CA PRO A 432 -4.25 -30.75 -9.48
C PRO A 432 -4.04 -31.64 -8.24
N GLU A 433 -4.71 -32.79 -8.20
CA GLU A 433 -4.45 -33.84 -7.20
C GLU A 433 -3.27 -34.70 -7.68
N HIS A 434 -2.00 -34.39 -7.34
CA HIS A 434 -0.95 -35.42 -7.20
C HIS A 434 0.43 -34.99 -6.66
N ASN A 435 1.13 -36.04 -6.22
CA ASN A 435 2.40 -36.14 -5.48
C ASN A 435 3.62 -35.52 -6.18
N ILE A 436 4.41 -34.84 -5.36
CA ILE A 436 5.78 -34.40 -5.60
C ILE A 436 6.70 -35.63 -5.56
N ASP A 437 6.89 -36.37 -6.67
CA ASP A 437 8.07 -37.22 -6.82
C ASP A 437 8.42 -37.60 -8.28
N HIS A 438 9.73 -37.61 -8.54
CA HIS A 438 10.50 -38.19 -9.64
C HIS A 438 10.89 -37.36 -10.90
N ARG A 439 12.20 -37.46 -11.20
CA ARG A 439 13.03 -36.82 -12.26
C ARG A 439 13.05 -37.65 -13.55
N MET A 440 13.31 -37.02 -14.71
CA MET A 440 14.17 -37.47 -15.86
C MET A 440 14.02 -36.52 -17.09
N PRO A 441 14.89 -36.56 -18.13
CA PRO A 441 15.46 -35.35 -18.76
C PRO A 441 15.14 -35.07 -20.26
N PHE A 442 15.48 -33.82 -20.66
CA PHE A 442 15.75 -33.22 -22.00
C PHE A 442 14.62 -33.01 -23.04
N ALA A 443 14.36 -31.75 -23.41
CA ALA A 443 14.62 -31.16 -24.75
C ALA A 443 14.45 -29.63 -24.74
N THR A 444 15.52 -28.87 -24.95
CA THR A 444 15.49 -27.39 -25.02
C THR A 444 15.12 -26.90 -26.41
N ASN A 445 14.03 -26.14 -26.52
CA ASN A 445 13.84 -25.17 -27.60
C ASN A 445 14.19 -23.77 -27.07
N MET A 446 15.24 -23.18 -27.66
CA MET A 446 15.81 -21.91 -27.22
C MET A 446 15.06 -20.75 -27.87
N MET A 447 14.40 -19.92 -27.07
CA MET A 447 13.85 -18.62 -27.50
C MET A 447 15.01 -17.62 -27.54
N ARG A 448 15.29 -16.99 -28.70
CA ARG A 448 16.33 -15.96 -28.85
C ARG A 448 15.71 -14.58 -28.93
N ASN A 449 16.28 -13.64 -28.17
CA ASN A 449 15.92 -12.22 -28.16
C ASN A 449 16.66 -11.46 -29.27
N TYR A 450 15.98 -10.57 -29.98
CA TYR A 450 16.60 -9.52 -30.80
C TYR A 450 16.49 -8.19 -30.07
N LEU A 451 17.62 -7.61 -29.66
CA LEU A 451 17.70 -6.23 -29.19
C LEU A 451 18.15 -5.36 -30.36
N ARG A 452 17.26 -4.54 -30.91
CA ARG A 452 17.64 -3.51 -31.89
C ARG A 452 17.66 -2.16 -31.20
N ASN A 453 18.85 -1.72 -30.80
CA ASN A 453 19.09 -0.36 -30.34
C ASN A 453 19.05 0.56 -31.56
N TYR A 454 18.00 1.36 -31.69
CA TYR A 454 18.04 2.51 -32.58
C TYR A 454 18.89 3.56 -31.84
N GLY A 455 20.16 3.67 -32.26
CA GLY A 455 20.99 4.80 -31.86
C GLY A 455 20.31 6.12 -32.19
N GLN A 456 20.76 7.19 -31.52
CA GLN A 456 20.21 8.56 -31.57
C GLN A 456 19.44 8.85 -32.88
N PRO A 457 18.17 9.30 -32.82
CA PRO A 457 17.57 9.92 -33.98
C PRO A 457 18.43 11.13 -34.31
N ASN A 458 19.18 11.07 -35.41
CA ASN A 458 19.85 12.23 -35.97
C ASN A 458 18.76 13.30 -36.22
N GLY A 459 18.68 14.30 -35.34
CA GLY A 459 17.90 15.52 -35.53
C GLY A 459 16.38 15.47 -35.39
N HIS A 460 15.74 14.42 -34.85
CA HIS A 460 14.28 14.42 -34.63
C HIS A 460 13.91 15.00 -33.25
N ASN A 461 12.92 15.89 -33.21
CA ASN A 461 12.36 16.49 -31.98
C ASN A 461 11.79 15.37 -31.08
N ALA A 462 11.99 15.44 -29.75
CA ALA A 462 11.45 14.47 -28.79
C ALA A 462 9.92 14.31 -28.95
N GLU A 463 9.24 15.40 -29.31
CA GLU A 463 7.81 15.41 -29.62
C GLU A 463 7.48 14.55 -30.84
N GLU A 464 8.28 14.64 -31.90
CA GLU A 464 8.10 13.85 -33.13
C GLU A 464 8.38 12.37 -32.89
N THR A 465 9.35 12.07 -32.03
CA THR A 465 9.67 10.69 -31.62
C THR A 465 8.52 10.07 -30.82
N LEU A 466 7.98 10.79 -29.82
CA LEU A 466 6.80 10.33 -29.07
C LEU A 466 5.56 10.20 -29.97
N ALA A 467 5.39 11.07 -30.96
CA ALA A 467 4.34 10.98 -31.96
C ALA A 467 4.53 9.81 -32.96
N ASN A 468 5.76 9.35 -33.19
CA ASN A 468 6.07 8.18 -34.03
C ASN A 468 5.85 6.86 -33.27
N VAL A 469 6.35 6.75 -32.02
CA VAL A 469 6.03 5.63 -31.11
C VAL A 469 4.52 5.47 -31.03
N SER A 470 3.82 6.60 -31.06
CA SER A 470 2.40 6.62 -31.12
C SER A 470 1.87 5.84 -32.34
N ARG A 471 2.12 6.34 -33.56
CA ARG A 471 1.67 5.70 -34.80
C ARG A 471 2.06 4.23 -34.93
N ASP A 472 3.18 3.79 -34.36
CA ASP A 472 3.62 2.40 -34.45
C ASP A 472 2.81 1.44 -33.57
N VAL A 473 2.29 1.88 -32.41
CA VAL A 473 1.41 1.07 -31.53
C VAL A 473 0.11 0.68 -32.25
N SER A 474 -0.37 1.56 -33.15
CA SER A 474 -1.57 1.36 -33.97
C SER A 474 -1.31 0.52 -35.24
N SER A 475 -0.05 0.11 -35.50
CA SER A 475 0.34 -0.68 -36.67
C SER A 475 0.52 -2.19 -36.38
N GLN A 476 0.55 -2.98 -37.45
CA GLN A 476 0.41 -4.45 -37.57
C GLN A 476 1.39 -5.37 -36.78
N TYR A 477 2.15 -4.88 -35.80
CA TYR A 477 3.18 -5.71 -35.15
C TYR A 477 2.59 -6.67 -34.11
N PRO A 478 2.83 -8.01 -34.21
CA PRO A 478 2.29 -9.00 -33.28
C PRO A 478 2.86 -8.89 -31.86
N HIS A 479 4.05 -8.30 -31.69
CA HIS A 479 4.90 -8.44 -30.50
C HIS A 479 5.07 -7.14 -29.69
N GLY A 480 5.56 -7.27 -28.45
CA GLY A 480 5.83 -6.13 -27.56
C GLY A 480 7.00 -5.27 -28.04
N ILE A 481 6.87 -3.96 -27.91
CA ILE A 481 7.92 -2.96 -28.12
C ILE A 481 8.08 -2.25 -26.77
N SER A 482 9.31 -1.89 -26.39
CA SER A 482 9.60 -1.05 -25.22
C SER A 482 10.43 0.14 -25.68
N SER A 483 10.24 1.31 -25.07
CA SER A 483 11.10 2.47 -25.30
C SER A 483 11.49 3.10 -23.97
N ASP A 484 12.75 3.50 -23.83
CA ASP A 484 13.37 3.89 -22.55
C ASP A 484 14.12 5.23 -22.68
N CYS A 485 14.00 6.12 -21.70
CA CYS A 485 14.68 7.43 -21.71
C CYS A 485 15.71 7.53 -20.59
N GLU A 486 17.02 7.51 -20.89
CA GLU A 486 18.08 7.52 -19.87
C GLU A 486 18.97 8.78 -20.00
N GLY A 487 19.25 9.47 -18.89
CA GLY A 487 20.21 10.58 -18.84
C GLY A 487 19.86 11.79 -19.71
N GLY A 488 18.58 12.13 -19.84
CA GLY A 488 18.11 13.22 -20.70
C GLY A 488 18.15 12.91 -22.20
N GLN A 489 18.42 11.66 -22.59
CA GLN A 489 18.43 11.19 -23.98
C GLN A 489 17.35 10.14 -24.21
N MET A 490 16.49 10.35 -25.22
CA MET A 490 15.52 9.34 -25.68
C MET A 490 16.28 8.20 -26.37
N ARG A 491 16.10 6.95 -25.91
CA ARG A 491 16.64 5.75 -26.56
C ARG A 491 15.50 4.81 -26.95
N TYR A 492 15.55 4.26 -28.15
CA TYR A 492 14.50 3.37 -28.64
C TYR A 492 15.06 1.95 -28.81
N GLY A 493 14.47 0.99 -28.09
CA GLY A 493 14.89 -0.40 -28.05
C GLY A 493 13.78 -1.34 -28.50
N MET A 494 13.75 -1.71 -29.78
CA MET A 494 12.76 -2.67 -30.26
C MET A 494 13.20 -4.08 -29.86
N THR A 495 12.45 -4.72 -28.97
CA THR A 495 12.64 -6.14 -28.63
C THR A 495 11.66 -6.99 -29.43
N THR A 496 12.07 -7.46 -30.61
CA THR A 496 11.20 -8.27 -31.47
C THR A 496 11.56 -9.75 -31.34
N PHE A 497 10.57 -10.62 -31.16
CA PHE A 497 10.73 -12.07 -31.16
C PHE A 497 10.40 -12.64 -32.54
N LEU A 498 11.38 -12.76 -33.45
CA LEU A 498 11.24 -13.47 -34.73
C LEU A 498 12.54 -14.22 -35.10
N CYS A 499 12.38 -15.42 -35.67
CA CYS A 499 13.41 -16.43 -35.94
C CYS A 499 14.56 -16.03 -36.90
N SER A 500 15.73 -16.68 -36.72
CA SER A 500 16.96 -16.82 -37.55
C SER A 500 17.52 -15.55 -38.23
N LEU A 501 18.77 -15.15 -37.98
CA LEU A 501 20.00 -15.77 -38.54
C LEU A 501 21.26 -15.39 -37.72
N GLU A 502 22.34 -16.09 -38.03
CA GLU A 502 23.64 -16.19 -37.33
C GLU A 502 24.34 -14.88 -36.95
N GLY A 503 24.99 -14.92 -35.77
CA GLY A 503 26.27 -14.26 -35.51
C GLY A 503 26.25 -12.82 -34.97
N VAL A 504 26.03 -12.61 -33.67
CA VAL A 504 26.56 -11.42 -32.95
C VAL A 504 26.90 -11.79 -31.49
N SER A 505 28.10 -11.40 -31.05
CA SER A 505 28.72 -11.71 -29.75
C SER A 505 28.27 -10.79 -28.62
N HIS A 506 28.14 -11.35 -27.41
CA HIS A 506 27.93 -10.62 -26.15
C HIS A 506 29.20 -9.93 -25.66
N ASP A 507 29.10 -8.66 -25.27
CA ASP A 507 30.01 -8.03 -24.31
C ASP A 507 29.19 -7.63 -23.07
N SER A 508 29.42 -8.36 -21.98
CA SER A 508 28.74 -8.20 -20.69
C SER A 508 29.74 -7.70 -19.64
N SER A 509 30.39 -6.57 -19.91
CA SER A 509 31.41 -6.03 -19.00
C SER A 509 31.18 -4.54 -18.69
N LYS A 510 30.45 -4.27 -17.60
CA LYS A 510 30.66 -3.19 -16.60
C LYS A 510 29.47 -3.11 -15.62
N GLY A 511 29.59 -3.81 -14.50
CA GLY A 511 28.63 -3.74 -13.40
C GLY A 511 28.85 -2.47 -12.56
N LEU A 512 27.98 -1.48 -12.74
CA LEU A 512 27.73 -0.45 -11.73
C LEU A 512 26.69 -0.99 -10.75
N LEU A 513 27.00 -0.96 -9.44
CA LEU A 513 26.12 -1.41 -8.35
C LEU A 513 25.01 -0.37 -8.09
N LEU A 514 24.08 -0.20 -9.04
CA LEU A 514 22.95 0.74 -8.98
C LEU A 514 21.67 0.00 -8.59
N GLU A 515 21.21 0.05 -7.33
CA GLU A 515 19.98 -0.69 -6.96
C GLU A 515 19.23 -0.11 -5.73
N THR A 516 18.82 1.16 -5.77
CA THR A 516 17.64 1.61 -5.01
C THR A 516 16.70 2.33 -5.98
N VAL A 517 15.42 1.95 -5.94
CA VAL A 517 14.44 2.29 -6.97
C VAL A 517 13.10 2.64 -6.32
N ASP A 518 12.44 3.66 -6.84
CA ASP A 518 11.02 3.96 -6.62
C ASP A 518 10.33 4.01 -7.99
N ALA A 519 9.20 3.32 -8.18
CA ALA A 519 8.56 3.23 -9.49
C ALA A 519 7.04 3.23 -9.40
N ILE A 520 6.38 3.90 -10.35
CA ILE A 520 4.92 3.92 -10.45
C ILE A 520 4.52 3.83 -11.92
N GLU A 521 3.55 2.97 -12.22
CA GLU A 521 3.04 2.68 -13.57
C GLU A 521 1.62 3.24 -13.79
N LEU A 522 1.44 4.00 -14.87
CA LEU A 522 0.18 4.63 -15.29
C LEU A 522 -0.31 4.08 -16.63
N PHE A 523 -1.61 3.85 -16.78
CA PHE A 523 -2.20 3.34 -18.03
C PHE A 523 -2.79 4.45 -18.90
N ASP A 524 -2.59 4.35 -20.22
CA ASP A 524 -3.10 5.30 -21.22
C ASP A 524 -3.69 4.58 -22.46
N LYS A 525 -4.81 5.10 -23.01
CA LYS A 525 -5.61 4.49 -24.09
C LYS A 525 -5.58 5.28 -25.41
N GLU A 526 -5.28 6.57 -25.37
CA GLU A 526 -5.44 7.42 -26.55
C GLU A 526 -4.18 8.23 -26.77
N MET A 527 -3.55 7.86 -27.84
CA MET A 527 -2.24 8.33 -28.18
C MET A 527 -2.34 9.30 -29.38
N THR A 528 -3.53 9.90 -29.54
CA THR A 528 -3.68 11.34 -29.68
C THR A 528 -3.49 12.00 -28.32
N TRP A 529 -2.23 12.03 -27.88
CA TRP A 529 -1.79 12.78 -26.71
C TRP A 529 -2.51 14.13 -26.68
N PRO A 530 -3.23 14.51 -25.60
CA PRO A 530 -3.43 15.93 -25.39
C PRO A 530 -2.03 16.53 -25.29
N THR A 531 -1.81 17.68 -25.90
CA THR A 531 -0.56 18.45 -25.82
C THR A 531 -0.08 18.62 -24.36
N GLY A 532 -0.93 18.37 -23.36
CA GLY A 532 -0.65 18.34 -21.93
C GLY A 532 0.31 17.26 -21.45
N ALA A 533 0.19 15.99 -21.86
CA ALA A 533 1.06 14.92 -21.32
C ALA A 533 2.51 15.06 -21.79
N ILE A 534 2.73 15.41 -23.07
CA ILE A 534 4.05 15.72 -23.61
C ILE A 534 4.70 16.90 -22.86
N LYS A 535 3.91 17.91 -22.48
CA LYS A 535 4.38 19.05 -21.66
C LYS A 535 4.83 18.65 -20.26
N VAL A 536 4.43 17.50 -19.75
CA VAL A 536 4.90 16.96 -18.47
C VAL A 536 6.11 16.03 -18.68
N LEU A 537 6.03 15.13 -19.67
CA LEU A 537 7.06 14.13 -19.95
C LEU A 537 8.40 14.75 -20.38
N ILE A 538 8.40 15.74 -21.27
CA ILE A 538 9.64 16.35 -21.78
C ILE A 538 10.41 17.03 -20.63
N PRO A 539 9.80 17.91 -19.81
CA PRO A 539 10.49 18.43 -18.62
C PRO A 539 10.92 17.33 -17.65
N ALA A 540 10.10 16.31 -17.42
CA ALA A 540 10.46 15.21 -16.53
C ALA A 540 11.77 14.51 -16.93
N THR A 541 12.08 14.38 -18.24
CA THR A 541 13.37 13.84 -18.71
C THR A 541 14.58 14.72 -18.41
N LYS A 542 14.38 16.04 -18.30
CA LYS A 542 15.44 17.02 -18.07
C LYS A 542 15.67 17.27 -16.59
N ASP A 543 14.59 17.21 -15.82
CA ASP A 543 14.56 17.61 -14.40
C ASP A 543 14.69 16.42 -13.46
N GLY A 544 15.07 15.24 -13.97
CA GLY A 544 15.41 14.06 -13.19
C GLY A 544 16.54 14.36 -12.19
N PRO A 545 16.36 14.14 -10.87
CA PRO A 545 17.37 14.52 -9.87
C PRO A 545 18.69 13.75 -9.97
N THR A 546 18.69 12.59 -10.64
CA THR A 546 19.89 11.81 -10.94
C THR A 546 19.90 11.46 -12.43
N PRO A 547 21.08 11.17 -13.02
CA PRO A 547 21.17 10.72 -14.41
C PRO A 547 20.56 9.33 -14.64
N TYR A 548 20.19 8.62 -13.58
CA TYR A 548 19.64 7.26 -13.62
C TYR A 548 18.11 7.25 -13.57
N CYS A 549 17.45 8.40 -13.32
CA CYS A 549 16.00 8.48 -13.42
C CYS A 549 15.57 8.30 -14.88
N TYR A 550 14.55 7.47 -15.09
CA TYR A 550 14.01 7.21 -16.42
C TYR A 550 12.50 7.01 -16.38
N PHE A 551 11.89 7.03 -17.55
CA PHE A 551 10.59 6.42 -17.75
C PHE A 551 10.66 5.47 -18.94
N HIS A 552 9.78 4.47 -18.95
CA HIS A 552 9.60 3.60 -20.10
C HIS A 552 8.13 3.38 -20.45
N LEU A 553 7.88 3.09 -21.72
CA LEU A 553 6.55 2.87 -22.28
C LEU A 553 6.41 1.39 -22.67
N ALA A 554 5.67 0.63 -21.86
CA ALA A 554 5.34 -0.76 -22.13
C ALA A 554 4.06 -0.86 -22.97
N HIS A 555 4.10 -1.61 -24.06
CA HIS A 555 2.96 -1.73 -24.95
C HIS A 555 1.92 -2.73 -24.41
N GLY A 556 0.65 -2.32 -24.40
CA GLY A 556 -0.53 -3.09 -23.96
C GLY A 556 -1.50 -3.45 -25.08
N GLY A 557 -2.79 -3.59 -24.77
CA GLY A 557 -3.82 -3.91 -25.75
C GLY A 557 -3.82 -5.38 -26.23
N LYS A 558 -4.54 -5.65 -27.32
CA LYS A 558 -4.75 -7.01 -27.89
C LYS A 558 -5.26 -8.00 -26.85
N ALA A 559 -4.51 -9.06 -26.52
CA ALA A 559 -4.95 -10.09 -25.59
C ALA A 559 -5.31 -9.54 -24.21
N VAL A 560 -4.66 -8.45 -23.77
CA VAL A 560 -5.02 -7.73 -22.52
C VAL A 560 -6.45 -7.17 -22.57
N ARG A 561 -6.98 -6.85 -23.75
CA ARG A 561 -8.36 -6.36 -23.96
C ARG A 561 -9.37 -7.48 -24.25
N ASN A 562 -8.92 -8.72 -24.39
CA ASN A 562 -9.83 -9.84 -24.68
C ASN A 562 -10.58 -10.30 -23.42
N THR A 563 -10.09 -9.97 -22.23
CA THR A 563 -10.78 -10.19 -20.95
C THR A 563 -11.80 -9.10 -20.70
N THR A 564 -12.83 -9.40 -19.91
CA THR A 564 -13.75 -8.37 -19.38
C THR A 564 -13.16 -7.75 -18.11
N PRO A 565 -13.49 -6.49 -17.77
CA PRO A 565 -12.96 -5.87 -16.56
C PRO A 565 -13.22 -6.69 -15.29
N GLU A 566 -14.33 -7.43 -15.25
CA GLU A 566 -14.79 -8.19 -14.08
C GLU A 566 -14.10 -9.57 -13.91
N ASP A 567 -13.44 -10.08 -14.95
CA ASP A 567 -12.83 -11.43 -14.94
C ASP A 567 -11.72 -11.58 -13.89
N THR A 568 -10.97 -10.51 -13.63
CA THR A 568 -9.87 -10.50 -12.65
C THR A 568 -9.97 -9.30 -11.69
N ALA A 569 -9.03 -9.18 -10.76
CA ALA A 569 -8.90 -7.97 -9.94
C ALA A 569 -8.35 -6.76 -10.74
N PHE A 570 -7.65 -7.03 -11.85
CA PHE A 570 -7.06 -6.01 -12.71
C PHE A 570 -8.14 -5.42 -13.63
N GLY A 571 -8.88 -4.43 -13.13
CA GLY A 571 -10.01 -3.84 -13.86
C GLY A 571 -9.63 -2.82 -14.95
N CYS A 572 -8.38 -2.38 -14.99
CA CYS A 572 -7.88 -1.39 -15.95
C CYS A 572 -7.39 -2.08 -17.22
N ILE A 573 -8.27 -2.68 -18.03
CA ILE A 573 -7.88 -3.49 -19.22
C ILE A 573 -7.78 -2.67 -20.53
N ASP A 574 -8.29 -1.46 -20.51
CA ASP A 574 -8.55 -0.65 -21.71
C ASP A 574 -7.48 0.43 -21.90
N TRP A 575 -6.26 -0.01 -22.23
CA TRP A 575 -5.08 0.83 -22.47
C TRP A 575 -4.21 0.28 -23.60
N ASP A 576 -3.37 1.12 -24.17
CA ASP A 576 -2.40 0.82 -25.23
C ASP A 576 -0.96 0.94 -24.74
N LEU A 577 -0.70 1.80 -23.77
CA LEU A 577 0.60 2.01 -23.16
C LEU A 577 0.49 2.01 -21.63
N ALA A 578 1.45 1.37 -21.00
CA ALA A 578 1.73 1.54 -19.59
C ALA A 578 3.03 2.36 -19.44
N CYS A 579 2.90 3.51 -18.80
CA CYS A 579 3.95 4.49 -18.59
C CYS A 579 4.53 4.28 -17.19
N VAL A 580 5.74 3.74 -17.11
CA VAL A 580 6.41 3.51 -15.83
C VAL A 580 7.45 4.58 -15.59
N PHE A 581 7.31 5.32 -14.49
CA PHE A 581 8.31 6.27 -14.02
C PHE A 581 9.18 5.56 -13.00
N THR A 582 10.50 5.67 -13.13
CA THR A 582 11.45 4.98 -12.28
C THR A 582 12.51 5.95 -11.80
N GLY A 583 12.44 6.29 -10.52
CA GLY A 583 13.47 7.02 -9.82
C GLY A 583 14.58 6.06 -9.39
N VAL A 584 15.83 6.37 -9.72
CA VAL A 584 16.98 5.52 -9.37
C VAL A 584 18.07 6.38 -8.76
N TRP A 585 18.68 5.92 -7.68
CA TRP A 585 19.85 6.57 -7.09
C TRP A 585 20.92 5.57 -6.65
N PRO A 586 22.20 5.96 -6.67
CA PRO A 586 23.28 5.19 -6.06
C PRO A 586 23.07 4.94 -4.57
N ARG A 587 23.54 3.79 -4.10
CA ARG A 587 23.33 3.30 -2.71
C ARG A 587 23.90 4.23 -1.65
N GLU A 588 24.95 4.97 -1.97
CA GLU A 588 25.56 5.98 -1.10
C GLU A 588 24.61 7.15 -0.78
N TYR A 589 23.54 7.31 -1.53
CA TYR A 589 22.53 8.34 -1.33
C TYR A 589 21.26 7.85 -0.66
N ASP A 590 21.19 6.58 -0.21
CA ASP A 590 20.04 6.08 0.55
C ASP A 590 19.83 6.93 1.83
N GLY A 591 18.60 7.39 2.08
CA GLY A 591 18.25 8.20 3.25
C GLY A 591 18.78 9.65 3.21
N THR A 592 19.16 10.15 2.03
CA THR A 592 19.67 11.51 1.85
C THR A 592 18.66 12.40 1.12
N ARG A 593 18.92 13.71 1.10
CA ARG A 593 18.10 14.66 0.33
C ARG A 593 18.02 14.32 -1.17
N ILE A 594 18.98 13.56 -1.71
CA ILE A 594 18.97 13.12 -3.11
C ILE A 594 17.93 12.01 -3.30
N SER A 595 17.89 10.99 -2.43
CA SER A 595 16.85 9.95 -2.51
C SER A 595 15.47 10.56 -2.32
N ASP A 596 15.31 11.51 -1.38
CA ASP A 596 14.05 12.22 -1.16
C ASP A 596 13.63 13.01 -2.42
N ALA A 597 14.58 13.71 -3.05
CA ALA A 597 14.31 14.46 -4.28
C ALA A 597 13.88 13.53 -5.42
N VAL A 598 14.48 12.35 -5.56
CA VAL A 598 14.10 11.36 -6.57
C VAL A 598 12.68 10.84 -6.33
N ILE A 599 12.37 10.46 -5.09
CA ILE A 599 11.03 10.02 -4.70
C ILE A 599 10.01 11.14 -4.99
N HIS A 600 10.29 12.37 -4.55
CA HIS A 600 9.43 13.52 -4.83
C HIS A 600 9.24 13.76 -6.33
N TRP A 601 10.28 13.56 -7.15
CA TRP A 601 10.18 13.67 -8.60
C TRP A 601 9.22 12.62 -9.18
N VAL A 602 9.29 11.35 -8.76
CA VAL A 602 8.37 10.29 -9.22
C VAL A 602 6.93 10.68 -8.90
N TYR A 603 6.63 10.97 -7.64
CA TYR A 603 5.25 11.31 -7.22
C TYR A 603 4.74 12.59 -7.86
N ARG A 604 5.59 13.61 -8.06
CA ARG A 604 5.18 14.84 -8.74
C ARG A 604 4.73 14.55 -10.17
N VAL A 605 5.57 13.87 -10.95
CA VAL A 605 5.28 13.58 -12.37
C VAL A 605 4.04 12.70 -12.50
N VAL A 606 3.92 11.68 -11.64
CA VAL A 606 2.75 10.79 -11.62
C VAL A 606 1.47 11.56 -11.27
N ASN A 607 1.49 12.43 -10.25
CA ASN A 607 0.32 13.22 -9.88
C ASN A 607 -0.09 14.24 -10.96
N GLU A 608 0.86 14.81 -11.70
CA GLU A 608 0.58 15.69 -12.85
C GLU A 608 -0.10 14.90 -14.01
N LEU A 609 0.26 13.63 -14.20
CA LEU A 609 -0.31 12.77 -15.25
C LEU A 609 -1.59 12.05 -14.82
N LEU A 610 -1.82 11.88 -13.52
CA LEU A 610 -2.93 11.10 -12.96
C LEU A 610 -4.30 11.51 -13.51
N PRO A 611 -4.66 12.80 -13.67
CA PRO A 611 -5.97 13.20 -14.22
C PRO A 611 -6.20 12.73 -15.65
N MET A 612 -5.14 12.52 -16.43
CA MET A 612 -5.20 12.07 -17.83
C MET A 612 -5.11 10.55 -17.98
N SER A 613 -4.61 9.85 -16.96
CA SER A 613 -4.48 8.39 -16.97
C SER A 613 -5.82 7.66 -16.88
N LYS A 614 -5.89 6.47 -17.50
CA LYS A 614 -6.99 5.50 -17.37
C LYS A 614 -6.95 4.73 -16.07
N GLY A 615 -5.77 4.54 -15.50
CA GLY A 615 -5.58 3.79 -14.26
C GLY A 615 -4.14 3.84 -13.78
N VAL A 616 -3.92 3.28 -12.60
CA VAL A 616 -2.59 3.09 -12.00
C VAL A 616 -2.38 1.59 -11.80
N TYR A 617 -1.17 1.09 -11.91
CA TYR A 617 -0.92 -0.31 -11.57
C TYR A 617 -0.77 -0.48 -10.05
N GLY A 618 -1.56 -1.37 -9.44
CA GLY A 618 -1.55 -1.59 -7.99
C GLY A 618 -0.29 -2.26 -7.44
N ALA A 619 0.53 -2.89 -8.28
CA ALA A 619 1.67 -3.70 -7.85
C ALA A 619 2.76 -2.93 -7.09
N ASP A 620 2.88 -1.63 -7.38
CA ASP A 620 3.87 -0.73 -6.77
C ASP A 620 3.28 0.14 -5.65
N LEU A 621 2.02 -0.10 -5.26
CA LEU A 621 1.31 0.72 -4.26
C LEU A 621 1.12 -0.05 -2.95
N GLY A 622 1.07 0.70 -1.85
CA GLY A 622 0.78 0.13 -0.53
C GLY A 622 0.24 1.13 0.47
N PRO A 623 0.35 0.84 1.78
CA PRO A 623 -0.30 1.62 2.82
C PRO A 623 0.32 3.00 3.05
N ASP A 624 1.32 3.40 2.25
CA ASP A 624 1.87 4.74 2.33
C ASP A 624 0.78 5.78 2.01
N PRO A 625 0.63 6.84 2.83
CA PRO A 625 -0.36 7.89 2.57
C PRO A 625 -0.24 8.54 1.18
N ARG A 626 0.97 8.57 0.60
CA ARG A 626 1.22 9.11 -0.74
C ARG A 626 0.53 8.29 -1.84
N ASP A 627 0.35 6.99 -1.61
CA ASP A 627 -0.31 6.08 -2.56
C ASP A 627 -1.83 6.12 -2.49
N SER A 628 -2.40 6.71 -1.43
CA SER A 628 -3.84 6.67 -1.18
C SER A 628 -4.67 7.22 -2.33
N ASN A 629 -4.21 8.29 -2.97
CA ASN A 629 -4.88 8.86 -4.14
C ASN A 629 -4.72 7.96 -5.39
N LEU A 630 -3.52 7.40 -5.59
CA LEU A 630 -3.21 6.53 -6.73
C LEU A 630 -4.00 5.22 -6.66
N ALA A 631 -4.13 4.65 -5.47
CA ALA A 631 -4.86 3.42 -5.21
C ALA A 631 -6.35 3.51 -5.59
N THR A 632 -6.93 4.72 -5.60
CA THR A 632 -8.32 4.94 -6.06
C THR A 632 -8.53 4.57 -7.54
N LYS A 633 -7.45 4.58 -8.34
CA LYS A 633 -7.43 4.25 -9.76
C LYS A 633 -6.78 2.89 -10.08
N ALA A 634 -6.45 2.08 -9.06
CA ALA A 634 -5.68 0.86 -9.25
C ALA A 634 -6.48 -0.32 -9.83
N PHE A 635 -7.77 -0.40 -9.48
CA PHE A 635 -8.59 -1.58 -9.74
C PHE A 635 -9.77 -1.33 -10.70
N GLY A 636 -9.86 -0.13 -11.27
CA GLY A 636 -10.97 0.27 -12.13
C GLY A 636 -12.34 0.00 -11.47
N PRO A 637 -13.30 -0.61 -12.19
CA PRO A 637 -14.65 -0.88 -11.68
C PRO A 637 -14.69 -1.93 -10.55
N ASN A 638 -13.62 -2.71 -10.34
CA ASN A 638 -13.60 -3.80 -9.36
C ASN A 638 -13.37 -3.34 -7.92
N ARG A 639 -13.09 -2.07 -7.68
CA ARG A 639 -12.68 -1.56 -6.36
C ARG A 639 -13.70 -1.89 -5.26
N ARG A 640 -15.00 -1.71 -5.52
CA ARG A 640 -16.05 -2.02 -4.54
C ARG A 640 -16.12 -3.52 -4.21
N ARG A 641 -16.04 -4.38 -5.23
CA ARG A 641 -15.91 -5.84 -5.08
C ARG A 641 -14.73 -6.23 -4.20
N LEU A 642 -13.56 -5.66 -4.46
CA LEU A 642 -12.34 -5.98 -3.71
C LEU A 642 -12.40 -5.49 -2.26
N VAL A 643 -12.95 -4.30 -2.00
CA VAL A 643 -13.16 -3.81 -0.62
C VAL A 643 -14.09 -4.75 0.15
N LYS A 644 -15.17 -5.22 -0.49
CA LYS A 644 -16.09 -6.17 0.12
C LYS A 644 -15.40 -7.50 0.43
N LEU A 645 -14.69 -8.09 -0.55
CA LEU A 645 -13.92 -9.31 -0.36
C LEU A 645 -12.87 -9.17 0.75
N LYS A 646 -12.20 -8.02 0.84
CA LYS A 646 -11.25 -7.73 1.92
C LYS A 646 -11.92 -7.77 3.29
N LYS A 647 -13.11 -7.20 3.44
CA LYS A 647 -13.88 -7.23 4.71
C LYS A 647 -14.34 -8.65 5.06
N GLU A 648 -14.68 -9.46 4.07
CA GLU A 648 -15.15 -10.84 4.28
C GLU A 648 -14.00 -11.81 4.59
N LEU A 649 -12.92 -11.74 3.80
CA LEU A 649 -11.80 -12.70 3.86
C LEU A 649 -10.70 -12.29 4.83
N ASP A 650 -10.60 -11.00 5.19
CA ASP A 650 -9.65 -10.50 6.17
C ASP A 650 -10.25 -9.41 7.08
N PRO A 651 -11.31 -9.73 7.85
CA PRO A 651 -12.00 -8.78 8.73
C PRO A 651 -11.13 -8.25 9.88
N LYS A 652 -9.99 -8.91 10.15
CA LYS A 652 -9.02 -8.53 11.19
C LYS A 652 -7.80 -7.81 10.63
N ASN A 653 -7.77 -7.56 9.32
CA ASN A 653 -6.68 -6.88 8.63
C ASN A 653 -5.31 -7.52 8.92
N ILE A 654 -5.24 -8.85 8.92
CA ILE A 654 -4.01 -9.62 9.08
C ILE A 654 -3.06 -9.31 7.92
N LEU A 655 -3.55 -9.12 6.70
CA LEU A 655 -2.76 -8.78 5.52
C LEU A 655 -2.88 -7.27 5.23
N ALA A 656 -2.27 -6.42 6.06
CA ALA A 656 -2.49 -4.97 6.02
C ALA A 656 -1.61 -4.20 5.01
N TYR A 657 -0.52 -4.79 4.54
CA TYR A 657 0.57 -4.08 3.84
C TYR A 657 0.55 -4.33 2.33
N THR A 658 -0.61 -4.11 1.72
CA THR A 658 -0.83 -4.21 0.26
C THR A 658 -1.46 -2.92 -0.26
N CYS A 659 -1.64 -2.80 -1.58
CA CYS A 659 -2.37 -1.68 -2.19
C CYS A 659 -3.69 -1.38 -1.43
N PRO A 660 -3.94 -0.13 -0.99
CA PRO A 660 -5.09 0.21 -0.19
C PRO A 660 -6.42 -0.02 -0.90
N LEU A 661 -7.29 -0.82 -0.30
CA LEU A 661 -8.67 -1.01 -0.74
C LEU A 661 -9.59 -0.07 0.02
N THR A 662 -9.97 1.05 -0.62
CA THR A 662 -10.80 2.09 -0.03
C THR A 662 -12.02 2.43 -0.87
N LEU A 663 -13.14 2.77 -0.21
CA LEU A 663 -14.34 3.34 -0.84
C LEU A 663 -14.23 4.86 -1.05
N ILE A 664 -13.18 5.51 -0.53
CA ILE A 664 -12.98 6.95 -0.68
C ILE A 664 -12.93 7.32 -2.16
N GLY A 665 -13.72 8.33 -2.54
CA GLY A 665 -13.82 8.81 -3.92
C GLY A 665 -14.60 7.88 -4.87
N LEU A 666 -15.25 6.81 -4.38
CA LEU A 666 -16.30 6.14 -5.16
C LEU A 666 -17.61 6.93 -5.04
N PRO A 667 -18.39 7.05 -6.13
CA PRO A 667 -19.78 7.48 -6.02
C PRO A 667 -20.56 6.50 -5.15
N GLN A 668 -21.59 6.96 -4.45
CA GLN A 668 -22.55 6.06 -3.76
C GLN A 668 -23.12 5.04 -4.76
N MET A 669 -23.41 3.82 -4.29
CA MET A 669 -24.04 2.80 -5.14
C MET A 669 -25.34 3.31 -5.74
N LEU A 670 -25.59 3.07 -7.02
CA LEU A 670 -26.86 3.39 -7.66
C LEU A 670 -27.70 2.10 -7.79
N ALA A 671 -28.77 2.01 -7.02
CA ALA A 671 -29.77 0.96 -7.17
C ALA A 671 -30.90 1.47 -8.06
N ILE A 672 -31.12 0.79 -9.19
CA ILE A 672 -32.13 1.11 -10.19
C ILE A 672 -33.25 0.07 -10.08
N LEU A 673 -34.37 0.47 -9.50
CA LEU A 673 -35.60 -0.31 -9.51
C LEU A 673 -36.22 -0.19 -10.90
N VAL A 674 -36.41 -1.33 -11.57
CA VAL A 674 -37.06 -1.35 -12.89
C VAL A 674 -38.45 -1.93 -12.74
N THR A 675 -39.46 -1.07 -12.82
CA THR A 675 -40.88 -1.38 -12.59
C THR A 675 -41.67 -1.37 -13.91
N SER A 676 -42.85 -1.99 -13.93
CA SER A 676 -43.74 -2.09 -15.11
C SER A 676 -45.03 -2.78 -14.69
N GLU A 677 -46.16 -2.28 -15.20
CA GLU A 677 -47.53 -2.71 -14.88
C GLU A 677 -47.79 -4.16 -15.25
N HIS A 678 -47.19 -4.64 -16.36
CA HIS A 678 -47.45 -5.96 -16.91
C HIS A 678 -46.23 -6.89 -16.89
N GLY A 679 -45.15 -6.51 -16.22
CA GLY A 679 -43.92 -7.32 -16.21
C GLY A 679 -43.12 -7.30 -17.52
N ALA A 680 -43.62 -6.64 -18.57
CA ALA A 680 -43.07 -6.67 -19.92
C ALA A 680 -41.88 -5.70 -20.08
N GLY A 681 -40.85 -6.12 -20.82
CA GLY A 681 -39.73 -5.27 -21.22
C GLY A 681 -38.71 -4.88 -20.13
N LYS A 682 -39.00 -5.10 -18.84
CA LYS A 682 -38.12 -4.70 -17.72
C LYS A 682 -36.72 -5.32 -17.80
N ASP A 683 -36.64 -6.65 -17.87
CA ASP A 683 -35.36 -7.37 -17.93
C ASP A 683 -34.59 -7.05 -19.22
N TYR A 684 -35.31 -6.83 -20.33
CA TYR A 684 -34.71 -6.42 -21.59
C TYR A 684 -34.07 -5.04 -21.49
N CYS A 685 -34.79 -4.03 -20.99
CA CYS A 685 -34.26 -2.68 -20.81
C CYS A 685 -33.11 -2.65 -19.80
N ALA A 686 -33.26 -3.34 -18.66
CA ALA A 686 -32.25 -3.39 -17.61
C ALA A 686 -30.92 -4.01 -18.11
N ASN A 687 -30.97 -5.06 -18.94
CA ASN A 687 -29.76 -5.65 -19.55
C ASN A 687 -29.05 -4.66 -20.48
N ILE A 688 -29.79 -3.93 -21.31
CA ILE A 688 -29.20 -2.92 -22.21
C ILE A 688 -28.62 -1.76 -21.40
N TRP A 689 -29.34 -1.27 -20.39
CA TRP A 689 -28.86 -0.21 -19.52
C TRP A 689 -27.61 -0.62 -18.74
N SER A 690 -27.56 -1.86 -18.24
CA SER A 690 -26.35 -2.42 -17.61
C SER A 690 -25.15 -2.40 -18.55
N ALA A 691 -25.34 -2.79 -19.81
CA ALA A 691 -24.29 -2.69 -20.82
C ALA A 691 -23.82 -1.24 -21.06
N VAL A 692 -24.73 -0.26 -21.07
CA VAL A 692 -24.38 1.17 -21.21
C VAL A 692 -23.52 1.66 -20.04
N PHE A 693 -23.85 1.28 -18.80
CA PHE A 693 -23.06 1.64 -17.61
C PHE A 693 -21.66 1.02 -17.65
N LYS A 694 -21.54 -0.25 -18.08
CA LYS A 694 -20.24 -0.93 -18.28
C LYS A 694 -19.37 -0.18 -19.29
N VAL A 695 -19.94 0.31 -20.39
CA VAL A 695 -19.23 1.14 -21.39
C VAL A 695 -18.72 2.45 -20.80
N HIS A 696 -19.43 3.02 -19.81
CA HIS A 696 -19.02 4.24 -19.11
C HIS A 696 -18.02 3.99 -17.96
N GLY A 697 -17.58 2.74 -17.77
CA GLY A 697 -16.59 2.36 -16.77
C GLY A 697 -17.16 2.07 -15.38
N TYR A 698 -18.48 1.86 -15.26
CA TYR A 698 -19.12 1.44 -14.01
C TYR A 698 -19.29 -0.08 -13.96
N SER A 699 -19.01 -0.70 -12.81
CA SER A 699 -19.41 -2.10 -12.61
C SER A 699 -20.94 -2.20 -12.50
N SER A 700 -21.54 -3.19 -13.17
CA SER A 700 -22.98 -3.43 -13.09
C SER A 700 -23.31 -4.92 -13.03
N ALA A 701 -24.26 -5.29 -12.17
CA ALA A 701 -24.77 -6.65 -12.08
C ALA A 701 -25.96 -6.84 -13.03
N ASP A 702 -25.89 -7.86 -13.89
CA ASP A 702 -26.95 -8.18 -14.85
C ASP A 702 -28.14 -8.86 -14.13
N PRO A 703 -29.39 -8.53 -14.49
CA PRO A 703 -30.54 -9.29 -14.06
C PRO A 703 -30.54 -10.67 -14.73
N ASP A 704 -30.45 -11.74 -13.94
CA ASP A 704 -30.43 -13.15 -14.41
C ASP A 704 -31.75 -13.57 -15.09
N ARG A 705 -31.89 -13.16 -16.35
CA ARG A 705 -33.10 -13.30 -17.16
C ARG A 705 -33.45 -14.75 -17.52
N PRO A 706 -32.51 -15.62 -17.96
CA PRO A 706 -32.85 -16.99 -18.38
C PRO A 706 -33.44 -17.82 -17.22
N TYR A 707 -32.84 -17.71 -16.04
CA TYR A 707 -33.31 -18.42 -14.85
C TYR A 707 -34.67 -17.89 -14.36
N LYS A 708 -34.85 -16.56 -14.30
CA LYS A 708 -36.11 -15.93 -13.89
C LYS A 708 -37.27 -16.25 -14.83
N GLU A 709 -37.04 -16.30 -16.15
CA GLU A 709 -38.07 -16.66 -17.13
C GLU A 709 -38.45 -18.14 -17.02
N GLN A 710 -37.47 -19.04 -16.87
CA GLN A 710 -37.70 -20.49 -16.73
C GLN A 710 -38.47 -20.87 -15.45
N HIS A 711 -38.22 -20.16 -14.34
CA HIS A 711 -38.78 -20.49 -13.02
C HIS A 711 -39.85 -19.51 -12.51
N ARG A 712 -40.32 -18.59 -13.35
CA ARG A 712 -41.23 -17.48 -12.99
C ARG A 712 -42.43 -17.90 -12.14
N LYS A 713 -43.10 -18.99 -12.50
CA LYS A 713 -44.31 -19.48 -11.80
C LYS A 713 -43.98 -19.96 -10.38
N SER A 714 -42.95 -20.80 -10.25
CA SER A 714 -42.52 -21.35 -8.96
C SER A 714 -41.97 -20.28 -8.03
N ILE A 715 -41.22 -19.31 -8.56
CA ILE A 715 -40.70 -18.17 -7.80
C ILE A 715 -41.87 -17.33 -7.27
N ASN A 716 -42.85 -17.02 -8.11
CA ASN A 716 -44.03 -16.25 -7.69
C ASN A 716 -44.85 -16.96 -6.61
N ASP A 717 -45.08 -18.27 -6.73
CA ASP A 717 -45.82 -19.04 -5.73
C ASP A 717 -45.07 -19.12 -4.40
N PHE A 718 -43.73 -19.23 -4.43
CA PHE A 718 -42.88 -19.19 -3.25
C PHE A 718 -42.95 -17.84 -2.52
N TYR A 719 -42.77 -16.72 -3.24
CA TYR A 719 -42.83 -15.38 -2.64
C TYR A 719 -44.22 -15.04 -2.09
N LYS A 720 -45.30 -15.48 -2.76
CA LYS A 720 -46.67 -15.32 -2.25
C LYS A 720 -46.90 -16.04 -0.92
N ASN A 721 -46.29 -17.20 -0.73
CA ASN A 721 -46.39 -17.93 0.54
C ASN A 721 -45.54 -17.27 1.64
N GLN A 722 -44.36 -16.76 1.31
CA GLN A 722 -43.50 -16.01 2.24
C GLN A 722 -44.15 -14.72 2.75
N LEU A 723 -44.78 -13.94 1.87
CA LEU A 723 -45.49 -12.69 2.23
C LEU A 723 -46.70 -12.92 3.15
N LYS A 724 -47.30 -14.12 3.12
CA LYS A 724 -48.39 -14.49 4.06
C LYS A 724 -47.86 -14.76 5.47
N THR A 725 -46.60 -15.19 5.60
CA THR A 725 -45.99 -15.57 6.88
C THR A 725 -45.20 -14.44 7.54
N ASP A 726 -44.56 -13.58 6.74
CA ASP A 726 -43.83 -12.41 7.23
C ASP A 726 -44.03 -11.22 6.26
N PRO A 727 -44.72 -10.15 6.70
CA PRO A 727 -44.98 -8.98 5.86
C PRO A 727 -43.71 -8.18 5.52
N PHE A 728 -42.59 -8.38 6.23
CA PHE A 728 -41.32 -7.67 6.01
C PHE A 728 -40.34 -8.42 5.10
N VAL A 729 -40.72 -9.58 4.54
CA VAL A 729 -39.84 -10.39 3.66
C VAL A 729 -39.31 -9.58 2.46
N ALA A 730 -40.14 -8.73 1.87
CA ALA A 730 -39.74 -7.91 0.73
C ALA A 730 -38.63 -6.90 1.10
N GLU A 731 -38.75 -6.24 2.26
CA GLU A 731 -37.75 -5.30 2.77
C GLU A 731 -36.46 -6.01 3.16
N ASN A 732 -36.55 -7.14 3.86
CA ASN A 732 -35.39 -7.93 4.26
C ASN A 732 -34.64 -8.48 3.04
N HIS A 733 -35.37 -9.00 2.04
CA HIS A 733 -34.77 -9.48 0.80
C HIS A 733 -34.15 -8.34 -0.01
N PHE A 734 -34.78 -7.17 -0.06
CA PHE A 734 -34.21 -5.98 -0.69
C PHE A 734 -32.90 -5.54 -0.02
N LEU A 735 -32.86 -5.50 1.32
CA LEU A 735 -31.66 -5.20 2.09
C LEU A 735 -30.56 -6.24 1.89
N GLU A 736 -30.91 -7.52 1.79
CA GLU A 736 -29.98 -8.61 1.51
C GLU A 736 -29.37 -8.46 0.12
N VAL A 737 -30.19 -8.25 -0.91
CA VAL A 737 -29.73 -8.02 -2.29
C VAL A 737 -28.78 -6.82 -2.38
N LEU A 738 -29.06 -5.72 -1.67
CA LEU A 738 -28.18 -4.56 -1.61
C LEU A 738 -26.86 -4.83 -0.87
N LYS A 739 -26.90 -5.58 0.24
CA LYS A 739 -25.69 -5.97 1.00
C LYS A 739 -24.83 -6.96 0.22
N GLU A 740 -25.47 -7.85 -0.53
CA GLU A 740 -24.82 -8.87 -1.33
C GLU A 740 -24.20 -8.30 -2.61
N ASN A 741 -24.74 -7.20 -3.13
CA ASN A 741 -24.19 -6.57 -4.31
C ASN A 741 -22.89 -5.79 -4.04
N ALA A 742 -21.95 -5.87 -4.98
CA ALA A 742 -20.67 -5.18 -4.90
C ALA A 742 -20.39 -4.29 -6.14
N SER A 743 -21.40 -4.07 -6.98
CA SER A 743 -21.31 -3.28 -8.19
C SER A 743 -21.57 -1.80 -7.92
N ASP A 744 -21.15 -0.94 -8.86
CA ASP A 744 -21.45 0.49 -8.83
C ASP A 744 -22.93 0.75 -9.07
N VAL A 745 -23.51 -0.02 -9.99
CA VAL A 745 -24.93 0.04 -10.39
C VAL A 745 -25.60 -1.33 -10.30
N LEU A 746 -26.71 -1.39 -9.56
CA LEU A 746 -27.52 -2.58 -9.38
C LEU A 746 -28.90 -2.39 -10.01
N PHE A 747 -29.23 -3.23 -11.00
CA PHE A 747 -30.59 -3.29 -11.55
C PHE A 747 -31.42 -4.32 -10.79
N ILE A 748 -32.49 -3.87 -10.15
CA ILE A 748 -33.43 -4.73 -9.44
C ILE A 748 -34.66 -4.91 -10.32
N THR A 749 -34.70 -6.04 -11.01
CA THR A 749 -35.84 -6.48 -11.82
C THR A 749 -36.60 -7.58 -11.08
N GLY A 750 -37.91 -7.42 -10.91
CA GLY A 750 -38.74 -8.42 -10.21
C GLY A 750 -39.63 -7.86 -9.11
N LEU A 751 -39.52 -6.57 -8.80
CA LEU A 751 -40.45 -5.88 -7.92
C LEU A 751 -41.71 -5.44 -8.68
N THR A 752 -42.87 -5.50 -8.01
CA THR A 752 -44.14 -4.95 -8.50
C THR A 752 -44.16 -3.42 -8.34
N GLU A 753 -45.12 -2.73 -8.97
CA GLU A 753 -45.25 -1.26 -8.90
C GLU A 753 -45.43 -0.72 -7.46
N MET A 754 -45.63 -1.59 -6.47
CA MET A 754 -45.87 -1.22 -5.07
C MET A 754 -44.60 -1.14 -4.22
N ALA A 755 -43.43 -1.53 -4.74
CA ALA A 755 -42.14 -1.43 -4.04
C ALA A 755 -41.40 -0.13 -4.38
N SER A 756 -42.04 1.00 -4.12
CA SER A 756 -41.57 2.33 -4.54
C SER A 756 -40.30 2.81 -3.82
N VAL A 757 -39.55 3.72 -4.46
CA VAL A 757 -38.41 4.43 -3.85
C VAL A 757 -38.76 5.05 -2.50
N ALA A 758 -39.97 5.61 -2.35
CA ALA A 758 -40.41 6.21 -1.08
C ALA A 758 -40.47 5.19 0.07
N THR A 759 -40.87 3.95 -0.24
CA THR A 759 -41.01 2.87 0.76
C THR A 759 -39.65 2.30 1.17
N LEU A 760 -38.67 2.26 0.29
CA LEU A 760 -37.39 1.58 0.54
C LEU A 760 -36.20 2.53 0.78
N SER A 761 -36.30 3.80 0.40
CA SER A 761 -35.21 4.79 0.51
C SER A 761 -34.70 4.99 1.94
N HIS A 762 -35.59 4.90 2.94
CA HIS A 762 -35.23 5.05 4.34
C HIS A 762 -34.38 3.90 4.90
N LEU A 763 -34.33 2.76 4.21
CA LEU A 763 -33.61 1.56 4.64
C LEU A 763 -32.12 1.58 4.22
N ILE A 764 -31.68 2.58 3.45
CA ILE A 764 -30.37 2.56 2.80
C ILE A 764 -29.62 3.88 3.04
N HIS A 765 -28.47 3.81 3.71
CA HIS A 765 -27.61 4.97 3.94
C HIS A 765 -26.46 5.10 2.93
N ASP A 766 -26.08 4.00 2.27
CA ASP A 766 -24.90 3.90 1.40
C ASP A 766 -25.24 3.69 -0.09
N ALA A 767 -26.50 3.87 -0.48
CA ALA A 767 -26.94 3.79 -1.89
C ALA A 767 -27.93 4.91 -2.24
N ARG A 768 -27.85 5.39 -3.48
CA ARG A 768 -28.89 6.19 -4.13
C ARG A 768 -29.84 5.24 -4.84
N LEU A 769 -31.14 5.46 -4.65
CA LEU A 769 -32.20 4.63 -5.21
C LEU A 769 -32.97 5.44 -6.25
N ILE A 770 -33.16 4.88 -7.45
CA ILE A 770 -34.03 5.44 -8.49
C ILE A 770 -35.04 4.40 -8.97
N ASP A 771 -36.22 4.85 -9.38
CA ASP A 771 -37.26 4.01 -9.97
C ASP A 771 -37.50 4.42 -11.42
N VAL A 772 -37.39 3.45 -12.32
CA VAL A 772 -37.65 3.58 -13.74
C VAL A 772 -38.82 2.68 -14.11
N ARG A 773 -39.95 3.29 -14.47
CA ARG A 773 -41.11 2.56 -14.99
C ARG A 773 -40.93 2.31 -16.49
N VAL A 774 -41.05 1.05 -16.90
CA VAL A 774 -41.03 0.63 -18.31
C VAL A 774 -42.46 0.36 -18.77
N GLN A 775 -42.89 1.10 -19.80
CA GLN A 775 -44.23 0.99 -20.39
C GLN A 775 -44.14 0.50 -21.84
N ALA A 776 -45.13 -0.28 -22.27
CA ALA A 776 -45.25 -0.75 -23.65
C ALA A 776 -46.71 -1.04 -24.00
N GLY A 777 -47.12 -0.57 -25.18
CA GLY A 777 -48.46 -0.70 -25.73
C GLY A 777 -48.82 -2.15 -25.99
N GLU A 778 -50.13 -2.44 -26.01
CA GLU A 778 -50.68 -3.78 -26.19
C GLU A 778 -50.18 -4.45 -27.49
N ALA A 779 -50.15 -3.70 -28.60
CA ALA A 779 -49.62 -4.19 -29.87
C ALA A 779 -48.14 -4.59 -29.77
N THR A 780 -47.32 -3.77 -29.10
CA THR A 780 -45.88 -4.00 -28.89
C THR A 780 -45.61 -5.20 -27.99
N ARG A 781 -46.40 -5.35 -26.91
CA ARG A 781 -46.34 -6.51 -26.01
C ARG A 781 -46.68 -7.81 -26.74
N ASN A 782 -47.71 -7.78 -27.59
CA ASN A 782 -48.14 -8.94 -28.38
C ASN A 782 -47.11 -9.32 -29.45
N LEU A 783 -46.53 -8.33 -30.14
CA LEU A 783 -45.49 -8.53 -31.16
C LEU A 783 -44.21 -9.16 -30.59
N ARG A 784 -43.77 -8.72 -29.40
CA ARG A 784 -42.53 -9.19 -28.77
C ARG A 784 -42.71 -10.48 -27.94
N ARG A 785 -43.90 -11.10 -28.03
CA ARG A 785 -44.29 -12.29 -27.25
C ARG A 785 -44.08 -12.10 -25.74
N TRP A 786 -44.29 -10.89 -25.24
CA TRP A 786 -44.19 -10.59 -23.81
C TRP A 786 -45.46 -10.94 -23.02
N GLY A 787 -46.50 -11.48 -23.66
CA GLY A 787 -47.86 -11.58 -23.09
C GLY A 787 -48.29 -12.93 -22.50
N ASP A 788 -48.99 -12.88 -21.36
CA ASP A 788 -50.40 -13.29 -21.22
C ASP A 788 -51.08 -12.43 -20.13
N ASP A 789 -52.38 -12.19 -20.29
CA ASP A 789 -53.27 -11.28 -19.57
C ASP A 789 -53.61 -11.75 -18.14
N SER A 790 -52.67 -11.64 -17.21
CA SER A 790 -53.05 -11.51 -15.79
C SER A 790 -52.80 -10.08 -15.33
N LYS A 791 -53.83 -9.22 -15.46
CA LYS A 791 -53.93 -8.06 -14.57
C LYS A 791 -53.80 -8.59 -13.15
N PHE A 792 -52.73 -8.24 -12.45
CA PHE A 792 -52.72 -8.34 -11.01
C PHE A 792 -53.72 -7.29 -10.52
N GLU A 793 -54.96 -7.68 -10.20
CA GLU A 793 -55.82 -6.82 -9.40
C GLU A 793 -55.22 -6.74 -7.99
N THR A 794 -54.36 -5.74 -7.78
CA THR A 794 -53.94 -5.30 -6.44
C THR A 794 -54.94 -4.28 -5.92
N THR A 795 -56.14 -4.76 -5.61
CA THR A 795 -57.30 -3.94 -5.19
C THR A 795 -57.13 -3.23 -3.84
N TYR A 796 -56.02 -3.44 -3.12
CA TYR A 796 -55.86 -2.94 -1.75
C TYR A 796 -54.90 -1.77 -1.55
N CYS A 797 -54.09 -1.39 -2.56
CA CYS A 797 -53.04 -0.37 -2.36
C CYS A 797 -53.03 0.75 -3.41
N GLU A 798 -53.72 0.62 -4.54
CA GLU A 798 -53.84 1.72 -5.53
C GLU A 798 -54.57 2.94 -4.94
N GLU A 799 -55.60 2.73 -4.12
CA GLU A 799 -56.34 3.81 -3.45
C GLU A 799 -55.54 4.50 -2.33
N TYR A 800 -54.62 3.79 -1.67
CA TYR A 800 -53.84 4.35 -0.55
C TYR A 800 -52.60 5.14 -0.97
N MET A 801 -51.95 4.80 -2.11
CA MET A 801 -50.71 5.47 -2.54
C MET A 801 -50.94 6.69 -3.45
N TYR A 802 -52.05 6.74 -4.19
CA TYR A 802 -52.42 7.91 -5.01
C TYR A 802 -53.10 9.04 -4.22
N ALA A 803 -53.63 8.75 -3.03
CA ALA A 803 -54.43 9.71 -2.26
C ALA A 803 -53.61 10.86 -1.61
N ASP A 804 -52.32 10.65 -1.32
CA ASP A 804 -51.49 11.63 -0.59
C ASP A 804 -50.37 12.30 -1.41
N GLY A 805 -50.22 11.98 -2.71
CA GLY A 805 -49.18 12.63 -3.55
C GLY A 805 -47.73 12.34 -3.12
N ILE A 806 -47.50 11.26 -2.36
CA ILE A 806 -46.19 10.89 -1.79
C ILE A 806 -45.32 10.09 -2.80
N TYR A 807 -45.88 9.66 -3.93
CA TYR A 807 -45.16 8.90 -4.97
C TYR A 807 -44.59 9.83 -6.06
N LEU A 808 -43.27 10.05 -6.04
CA LEU A 808 -42.54 10.63 -7.18
C LEU A 808 -41.69 9.56 -7.86
N LEU A 809 -42.18 9.11 -9.01
CA LEU A 809 -41.41 8.28 -9.94
C LEU A 809 -40.16 9.04 -10.39
N SER A 810 -38.99 8.39 -10.42
CA SER A 810 -37.77 9.06 -10.90
C SER A 810 -37.79 9.23 -12.42
N PHE A 811 -38.17 8.18 -13.17
CA PHE A 811 -38.26 8.23 -14.63
C PHE A 811 -39.35 7.31 -15.20
N ASN A 812 -39.91 7.68 -16.34
CA ASN A 812 -40.77 6.82 -17.18
C ASN A 812 -40.09 6.58 -18.53
N PHE A 813 -40.10 5.34 -19.01
CA PHE A 813 -39.53 4.94 -20.29
C PHE A 813 -40.58 4.20 -21.14
N ASP A 814 -40.95 4.83 -22.26
CA ASP A 814 -41.88 4.28 -23.24
C ASP A 814 -41.12 3.40 -24.25
N ASN A 815 -41.31 2.09 -24.15
CA ASN A 815 -40.63 1.08 -24.95
C ASN A 815 -41.45 0.66 -26.19
N GLU A 816 -41.92 1.64 -26.97
CA GLU A 816 -42.71 1.41 -28.20
C GLU A 816 -41.85 1.10 -29.43
N GLU A 817 -40.68 1.74 -29.54
CA GLU A 817 -39.83 1.63 -30.73
C GLU A 817 -39.02 0.33 -30.74
N ASN A 818 -38.78 -0.22 -31.93
CA ASN A 818 -38.04 -1.47 -32.11
C ASN A 818 -36.53 -1.22 -32.29
N GLY A 819 -35.73 -1.79 -31.39
CA GLY A 819 -34.26 -1.73 -31.44
C GLY A 819 -33.64 -1.24 -30.14
N ASP A 820 -32.36 -1.54 -29.95
CA ASP A 820 -31.64 -1.23 -28.71
C ASP A 820 -31.27 0.27 -28.62
N GLU A 821 -31.34 1.03 -29.72
CA GLU A 821 -30.88 2.42 -29.81
C GLU A 821 -31.64 3.40 -28.89
N THR A 822 -32.96 3.29 -28.81
CA THR A 822 -33.79 4.15 -27.94
C THR A 822 -33.55 3.85 -26.47
N VAL A 823 -33.45 2.56 -26.13
CA VAL A 823 -33.14 2.07 -24.78
C VAL A 823 -31.75 2.56 -24.34
N MET A 824 -30.74 2.45 -25.22
CA MET A 824 -29.40 2.98 -24.99
C MET A 824 -29.39 4.51 -24.85
N SER A 825 -30.13 5.22 -25.71
CA SER A 825 -30.21 6.68 -25.68
C SER A 825 -30.77 7.20 -24.37
N PHE A 826 -31.80 6.54 -23.84
CA PHE A 826 -32.39 6.86 -22.54
C PHE A 826 -31.38 6.71 -21.40
N ALA A 827 -30.65 5.58 -21.33
CA ALA A 827 -29.62 5.39 -20.30
C ALA A 827 -28.56 6.50 -20.34
N ASN A 828 -28.04 6.82 -21.53
CA ASN A 828 -27.03 7.87 -21.70
C ASN A 828 -27.50 9.26 -21.28
N ARG A 829 -28.78 9.59 -21.51
CA ARG A 829 -29.32 10.93 -21.23
C ARG A 829 -29.85 11.10 -19.81
N SER A 830 -30.39 10.03 -19.22
CA SER A 830 -31.20 10.12 -18.00
C SER A 830 -30.63 9.32 -16.83
N LEU A 831 -30.01 8.17 -17.07
CA LEU A 831 -29.52 7.30 -16.00
C LEU A 831 -28.05 7.53 -15.68
N VAL A 832 -27.18 7.63 -16.69
CA VAL A 832 -25.73 7.82 -16.52
C VAL A 832 -25.37 9.16 -15.84
N PRO A 833 -26.05 10.28 -16.10
CA PRO A 833 -25.74 11.55 -15.43
C PRO A 833 -26.15 11.63 -13.96
N PHE A 834 -26.92 10.66 -13.46
CA PHE A 834 -27.44 10.62 -12.09
C PHE A 834 -26.40 10.10 -11.09
#